data_AF-A0A1N6JFP0-F1
#
_entry.id   AF-A0A1N6JFP0-F1
#
_cell.length_a   1.000
_cell.length_b   1.000
_cell.length_c   1.000
_cell.angle_alpha   90.00
_cell.angle_beta   90.00
_cell.angle_gamma   90.00
#
_symmetry.space_group_name_H-M   'P 1'
#
loop_
_entity.id
_entity.type
_entity.pdbx_description
1 polymer ?
#
loop_
_entity_poly.entity_id
_entity_poly.type
_entity_poly.pdbx_seq_one_letter_code
_entity_poly.pdbx_strand_id
1 'polypeptide(L)'
;MLAPVLVGSVLLLTIAADQDIRASHFSDYEAARANVGRDPDAHVRLALWCEAHGLQAERLKHLAIAVIANPRHSLARGLMGLVEYRGRWQRPESIGEGVKNDALLAEYRDRRAKTKDDPDAQWSLALWCDEHGLKAEAAAHFTAVVKHAPHRDAAWKRLGFKKQGQRWVTEARLAEEKAEADRQKQADRHWKPVLEKWRDGLGGKSAKRRAEVETALAELTDPRAVPALWAVFATGNAEQQAVAVRALGHIDALAASRSLAMLAGFSDSAEVRRTATETLKRRDPREYADILIKFLRDPIQYKTQTVGGPGMPGTLFIAGERKNIQRQYVPPPMPRLNMFNPASIDVLTYDVNGLPMIVRGMGISGYVVPAGPYGYVAVGDIAKGASTTASPSNVIQNLIRDPAHAATTLSAANAQNQPNPLDRSRALAIQGVGVTGANPAGQTIQIGQAILETQNAAASLQQQLESDVAALERSNAETREQNGRIGQLLNEATGQDLAANPSAWQGWWIDQLGYAQKPRYEQPKPTYVEVVSRPLPPVAGFEDNENGYVRRISCFGAGTPVHTLAGIQPIESLNEGDRVLTQNLKTGALGYQPILVVHRNPPSPTYRIALGDETVISSHFHRFWKAGQGWVMARDLAPGDTVRTLGGLVRVKSIDPSDVQPVFNLDVADDADFFVGRQGALVHDNTLPALRQAPFDAPPSSLKTSTAAASLVPR
;
A
#
# COMPACT_ATOMS: atom_id res chain seq x y z
N MET A 1 -19.58 31.68 59.81
CA MET A 1 -19.76 32.39 58.54
C MET A 1 -18.41 32.77 57.90
N LEU A 2 -17.58 31.80 57.49
CA LEU A 2 -16.24 32.09 56.90
C LEU A 2 -15.92 31.26 55.64
N ALA A 3 -16.84 30.44 55.14
CA ALA A 3 -16.66 29.65 53.92
C ALA A 3 -16.86 30.41 52.57
N PRO A 4 -17.68 31.48 52.45
CA PRO A 4 -17.84 32.16 51.15
C PRO A 4 -16.69 33.11 50.80
N VAL A 5 -15.85 33.49 51.78
CA VAL A 5 -14.77 34.48 51.58
C VAL A 5 -13.52 33.84 50.95
N LEU A 6 -13.26 32.56 51.19
CA LEU A 6 -12.09 31.84 50.64
C LEU A 6 -12.25 31.48 49.15
N VAL A 7 -13.45 31.11 48.70
CA VAL A 7 -13.71 30.81 47.27
C VAL A 7 -13.70 32.08 46.42
N GLY A 8 -14.24 33.20 46.94
CA GLY A 8 -14.16 34.50 46.28
C GLY A 8 -12.72 35.03 46.16
N SER A 9 -11.88 34.78 47.16
CA SER A 9 -10.47 35.23 47.16
C SER A 9 -9.61 34.47 46.15
N VAL A 10 -9.80 33.16 45.98
CA VAL A 10 -9.07 32.36 44.97
C VAL A 10 -9.50 32.73 43.54
N LEU A 11 -10.79 33.01 43.32
CA LEU A 11 -11.31 33.46 42.02
C LEU A 11 -10.82 34.88 41.66
N LEU A 12 -10.72 35.78 42.65
CA LEU A 12 -10.17 37.12 42.46
C LEU A 12 -8.65 37.10 42.22
N LEU A 13 -7.92 36.20 42.88
CA LEU A 13 -6.48 35.99 42.68
C LEU A 13 -6.14 35.43 41.29
N THR A 14 -6.96 34.51 40.74
CA THR A 14 -6.77 34.01 39.38
C THR A 14 -7.12 35.04 38.32
N ILE A 15 -8.15 35.86 38.54
CA ILE A 15 -8.50 36.98 37.64
C ILE A 15 -7.40 38.06 37.66
N ALA A 16 -6.86 38.40 38.82
CA ALA A 16 -5.77 39.37 38.95
C ALA A 16 -4.48 38.87 38.27
N ALA A 17 -4.12 37.59 38.46
CA ALA A 17 -2.95 36.99 37.81
C ALA A 17 -3.09 36.90 36.28
N ASP A 18 -4.29 36.58 35.76
CA ASP A 18 -4.58 36.56 34.31
C ASP A 18 -4.58 37.98 33.70
N GLN A 19 -4.98 38.99 34.48
CA GLN A 19 -4.86 40.40 34.10
C GLN A 19 -3.42 40.89 34.07
N ASP A 20 -2.59 40.52 35.05
CA ASP A 20 -1.16 40.88 35.09
C ASP A 20 -0.37 40.21 33.95
N ILE A 21 -0.67 38.94 33.63
CA ILE A 21 -0.07 38.23 32.49
C ILE A 21 -0.49 38.87 31.16
N ARG A 22 -1.76 39.26 31.03
CA ARG A 22 -2.23 39.95 29.82
C ARG A 22 -1.60 41.34 29.67
N ALA A 23 -1.41 42.05 30.77
CA ALA A 23 -0.76 43.37 30.78
C ALA A 23 0.71 43.29 30.38
N SER A 24 1.44 42.26 30.83
CA SER A 24 2.85 42.05 30.44
C SER A 24 2.97 41.68 28.95
N HIS A 25 2.13 40.77 28.44
CA HIS A 25 2.09 40.45 27.00
C HIS A 25 1.77 41.68 26.13
N PHE A 26 0.93 42.60 26.63
CA PHE A 26 0.61 43.83 25.91
C PHE A 26 1.79 44.81 25.83
N SER A 27 2.60 44.90 26.89
CA SER A 27 3.84 45.69 26.88
C SER A 27 4.85 45.15 25.86
N ASP A 28 5.03 43.83 25.82
CA ASP A 28 5.91 43.17 24.85
C ASP A 28 5.41 43.35 23.40
N TYR A 29 4.09 43.30 23.20
CA TYR A 29 3.46 43.61 21.93
C TYR A 29 3.76 45.03 21.44
N GLU A 30 3.58 46.05 22.28
CA GLU A 30 3.82 47.45 21.89
C GLU A 30 5.30 47.71 21.53
N ALA A 31 6.22 47.09 22.27
CA ALA A 31 7.65 47.16 21.95
C ALA A 31 7.98 46.51 20.59
N ALA A 32 7.37 45.38 20.27
CA ALA A 32 7.59 44.69 18.99
C ALA A 32 6.92 45.40 17.81
N ARG A 33 5.70 45.92 18.01
CA ARG A 33 4.94 46.67 17.02
C ARG A 33 5.72 47.84 16.45
N ALA A 34 6.51 48.53 17.28
CA ALA A 34 7.36 49.64 16.85
C ALA A 34 8.40 49.26 15.77
N ASN A 35 8.77 47.97 15.67
CA ASN A 35 9.86 47.47 14.83
C ASN A 35 9.40 46.70 13.58
N VAL A 36 8.09 46.52 13.36
CA VAL A 36 7.56 45.68 12.26
C VAL A 36 7.59 46.36 10.89
N GLY A 37 7.56 47.71 10.85
CA GLY A 37 7.62 48.46 9.60
C GLY A 37 6.40 48.23 8.68
N ARG A 38 6.63 48.10 7.37
CA ARG A 38 5.59 47.80 6.35
C ARG A 38 5.71 46.39 5.75
N ASP A 39 6.56 45.54 6.31
CA ASP A 39 6.80 44.17 5.80
C ASP A 39 5.61 43.26 6.14
N PRO A 40 4.85 42.78 5.13
CA PRO A 40 3.68 41.94 5.40
C PRO A 40 4.03 40.63 6.11
N ASP A 41 5.19 40.02 5.85
CA ASP A 41 5.60 38.78 6.53
C ASP A 41 5.93 39.03 8.01
N ALA A 42 6.51 40.18 8.34
CA ALA A 42 6.73 40.60 9.73
C ALA A 42 5.41 40.84 10.47
N HIS A 43 4.41 41.42 9.80
CA HIS A 43 3.07 41.55 10.35
C HIS A 43 2.43 40.17 10.62
N VAL A 44 2.58 39.18 9.73
CA VAL A 44 2.09 37.81 9.97
C VAL A 44 2.78 37.16 11.17
N ARG A 45 4.12 37.29 11.30
CA ARG A 45 4.85 36.76 12.46
C ARG A 45 4.37 37.36 13.78
N LEU A 46 4.14 38.68 13.81
CA LEU A 46 3.61 39.35 15.00
C LEU A 46 2.16 38.91 15.28
N ALA A 47 1.35 38.67 14.25
CA ALA A 47 0.00 38.15 14.43
C ALA A 47 -0.02 36.74 15.05
N LEU A 48 0.87 35.83 14.63
CA LEU A 48 1.01 34.50 15.23
C LEU A 48 1.49 34.58 16.68
N TRP A 49 2.42 35.50 16.99
CA TRP A 49 2.83 35.76 18.37
C TRP A 49 1.64 36.24 19.21
N CYS A 50 0.86 37.21 18.70
CA CYS A 50 -0.34 37.71 19.38
C CYS A 50 -1.36 36.59 19.63
N GLU A 51 -1.57 35.70 18.65
CA GLU A 51 -2.47 34.55 18.77
C GLU A 51 -2.05 33.59 19.89
N ALA A 52 -0.75 33.27 20.00
CA ALA A 52 -0.20 32.42 21.05
C ALA A 52 -0.35 33.02 22.47
N HIS A 53 -0.42 34.34 22.58
CA HIS A 53 -0.51 35.08 23.85
C HIS A 53 -1.93 35.60 24.15
N GLY A 54 -2.94 35.19 23.38
CA GLY A 54 -4.34 35.55 23.61
C GLY A 54 -4.76 36.96 23.15
N LEU A 55 -3.90 37.65 22.39
CA LEU A 55 -4.11 39.02 21.87
C LEU A 55 -4.84 38.99 20.52
N GLN A 56 -6.11 38.62 20.53
CA GLN A 56 -6.89 38.37 19.29
C GLN A 56 -7.18 39.63 18.46
N ALA A 57 -7.37 40.79 19.10
CA ALA A 57 -7.63 42.04 18.39
C ALA A 57 -6.39 42.50 17.61
N GLU A 58 -5.23 42.40 18.26
CA GLU A 58 -3.91 42.71 17.71
C GLU A 58 -3.57 41.75 16.57
N ARG A 59 -3.81 40.44 16.76
CA ARG A 59 -3.69 39.43 15.70
C ARG A 59 -4.43 39.86 14.44
N LEU A 60 -5.73 40.15 14.54
CA LEU A 60 -6.54 40.53 13.37
C LEU A 60 -6.06 41.83 12.72
N LYS A 61 -5.66 42.82 13.52
CA LYS A 61 -5.08 44.08 13.02
C LYS A 61 -3.84 43.83 12.17
N HIS A 62 -2.92 42.98 12.66
CA HIS A 62 -1.68 42.69 11.92
C HIS A 62 -1.91 41.85 10.67
N LEU A 63 -2.83 40.87 10.68
CA LEU A 63 -3.24 40.15 9.47
C LEU A 63 -3.86 41.09 8.43
N ALA A 64 -4.71 42.03 8.85
CA ALA A 64 -5.30 43.03 7.95
C ALA A 64 -4.25 43.93 7.31
N ILE A 65 -3.26 44.40 8.08
CA ILE A 65 -2.15 45.19 7.54
C ILE A 65 -1.33 44.38 6.52
N ALA A 66 -1.03 43.11 6.81
CA ALA A 66 -0.32 42.24 5.89
C ALA A 66 -1.08 42.06 4.55
N VAL A 67 -2.40 41.93 4.60
CA VAL A 67 -3.25 41.83 3.40
C VAL A 67 -3.35 43.14 2.62
N ILE A 68 -3.37 44.30 3.30
CA ILE A 68 -3.34 45.61 2.63
C ILE A 68 -2.00 45.81 1.92
N ALA A 69 -0.89 45.45 2.56
CA ALA A 69 0.45 45.57 2.00
C ALA A 69 0.71 44.57 0.87
N ASN A 70 0.20 43.34 0.98
CA ASN A 70 0.22 42.33 -0.08
C ASN A 70 -1.18 41.71 -0.28
N PRO A 71 -1.97 42.22 -1.24
CA PRO A 71 -3.28 41.70 -1.57
C PRO A 71 -3.28 40.30 -2.17
N ARG A 72 -2.18 39.55 -2.24
CA ARG A 72 -2.16 38.12 -2.59
C ARG A 72 -1.51 37.25 -1.51
N HIS A 73 -1.29 37.79 -0.31
CA HIS A 73 -0.69 37.03 0.79
C HIS A 73 -1.58 35.87 1.25
N SER A 74 -1.19 34.65 0.91
CA SER A 74 -1.99 33.45 1.15
C SER A 74 -2.08 33.08 2.62
N LEU A 75 -0.95 33.09 3.34
CA LEU A 75 -0.89 32.73 4.76
C LEU A 75 -1.73 33.69 5.62
N ALA A 76 -1.58 35.01 5.43
CA ALA A 76 -2.36 36.00 6.16
C ALA A 76 -3.88 35.78 5.97
N ARG A 77 -4.30 35.48 4.74
CA ARG A 77 -5.70 35.21 4.43
C ARG A 77 -6.21 33.88 4.96
N GLY A 78 -5.42 32.82 4.86
CA GLY A 78 -5.76 31.53 5.45
C GLY A 78 -5.90 31.62 6.97
N LEU A 79 -5.01 32.35 7.64
CA LEU A 79 -5.12 32.65 9.08
C LEU A 79 -6.34 33.52 9.42
N MET A 80 -6.85 34.32 8.48
CA MET A 80 -8.12 35.03 8.62
C MET A 80 -9.35 34.15 8.30
N GLY A 81 -9.15 32.87 7.95
CA GLY A 81 -10.24 31.97 7.55
C GLY A 81 -10.79 32.27 6.15
N LEU A 82 -10.02 32.93 5.28
CA LEU A 82 -10.42 33.25 3.91
C LEU A 82 -9.82 32.25 2.92
N VAL A 83 -10.67 31.78 2.00
CA VAL A 83 -10.31 30.86 0.92
C VAL A 83 -10.48 31.56 -0.43
N GLU A 84 -9.58 31.30 -1.37
CA GLU A 84 -9.71 31.79 -2.74
C GLU A 84 -10.68 30.90 -3.52
N TYR A 85 -11.78 31.47 -3.98
CA TYR A 85 -12.76 30.77 -4.80
C TYR A 85 -13.19 31.63 -5.98
N ARG A 86 -13.01 31.10 -7.20
CA ARG A 86 -13.29 31.80 -8.48
C ARG A 86 -12.63 33.20 -8.53
N GLY A 87 -11.36 33.27 -8.12
CA GLY A 87 -10.55 34.51 -8.13
C GLY A 87 -10.94 35.54 -7.07
N ARG A 88 -11.78 35.18 -6.08
CA ARG A 88 -12.21 36.04 -4.98
C ARG A 88 -11.94 35.38 -3.63
N TRP A 89 -11.35 36.13 -2.71
CA TRP A 89 -11.14 35.71 -1.32
C TRP A 89 -12.43 35.90 -0.52
N GLN A 90 -12.98 34.81 0.00
CA GLN A 90 -14.26 34.82 0.69
C GLN A 90 -14.21 33.87 1.89
N ARG A 91 -15.16 34.01 2.82
CA ARG A 91 -15.34 33.05 3.90
C ARG A 91 -15.98 31.76 3.37
N PRO A 92 -15.56 30.58 3.83
CA PRO A 92 -16.16 29.30 3.45
C PRO A 92 -17.68 29.27 3.58
N GLU A 93 -18.24 29.93 4.59
CA GLU A 93 -19.68 29.98 4.82
C GLU A 93 -20.40 30.74 3.70
N SER A 94 -19.86 31.88 3.27
CA SER A 94 -20.42 32.70 2.18
C SER A 94 -20.34 31.98 0.83
N ILE A 95 -19.25 31.23 0.60
CA ILE A 95 -19.12 30.38 -0.60
C ILE A 95 -20.13 29.24 -0.53
N GLY A 96 -20.24 28.56 0.61
CA GLY A 96 -21.19 27.48 0.83
C GLY A 96 -22.63 27.94 0.59
N GLU A 97 -23.03 29.10 1.10
CA GLU A 97 -24.34 29.71 0.82
C GLU A 97 -24.51 30.06 -0.66
N GLY A 98 -23.52 30.72 -1.27
CA GLY A 98 -23.56 31.06 -2.70
C GLY A 98 -23.64 29.83 -3.59
N VAL A 99 -22.92 28.76 -3.25
CA VAL A 99 -22.94 27.47 -3.95
C VAL A 99 -24.24 26.74 -3.69
N LYS A 100 -24.76 26.68 -2.45
CA LYS A 100 -26.10 26.12 -2.14
C LYS A 100 -27.20 26.82 -2.92
N ASN A 101 -27.08 28.13 -3.12
CA ASN A 101 -28.05 28.96 -3.84
C ASN A 101 -27.77 29.05 -5.36
N ASP A 102 -26.63 28.55 -5.84
CA ASP A 102 -26.32 28.45 -7.26
C ASP A 102 -27.12 27.27 -7.83
N ALA A 103 -28.26 27.61 -8.40
CA ALA A 103 -29.21 26.65 -8.96
C ALA A 103 -28.55 25.73 -10.00
N LEU A 104 -27.59 26.24 -10.78
CA LEU A 104 -26.89 25.44 -11.80
C LEU A 104 -25.89 24.47 -11.18
N LEU A 105 -25.15 24.88 -10.14
CA LEU A 105 -24.27 23.97 -9.40
C LEU A 105 -25.03 23.00 -8.49
N ALA A 106 -26.21 23.37 -7.99
CA ALA A 106 -27.11 22.48 -7.28
C ALA A 106 -27.65 21.40 -8.23
N GLU A 107 -28.12 21.81 -9.42
CA GLU A 107 -28.54 20.88 -10.46
C GLU A 107 -27.38 19.97 -10.92
N TYR A 108 -26.18 20.54 -11.11
CA TYR A 108 -24.98 19.76 -11.40
C TYR A 108 -24.71 18.70 -10.32
N ARG A 109 -24.77 19.06 -9.04
CA ARG A 109 -24.54 18.13 -7.92
C ARG A 109 -25.60 17.04 -7.87
N ASP A 110 -26.86 17.39 -8.05
CA ASP A 110 -27.97 16.42 -8.13
C ASP A 110 -27.78 15.44 -9.30
N ARG A 111 -27.38 15.96 -10.47
CA ARG A 111 -27.07 15.14 -11.64
C ARG A 111 -25.86 14.27 -11.37
N ARG A 112 -24.78 14.82 -10.83
CA ARG A 112 -23.54 14.11 -10.47
C ARG A 112 -23.78 13.01 -9.46
N ALA A 113 -24.55 13.25 -8.40
CA ALA A 113 -24.89 12.26 -7.39
C ALA A 113 -25.68 11.07 -7.97
N LYS A 114 -26.50 11.32 -9.00
CA LYS A 114 -27.24 10.28 -9.74
C LYS A 114 -26.43 9.67 -10.89
N THR A 115 -25.28 10.26 -11.21
CA THR A 115 -24.40 9.83 -12.30
C THR A 115 -23.52 8.71 -11.78
N LYS A 116 -23.71 7.52 -12.34
CA LYS A 116 -22.88 6.35 -12.04
C LYS A 116 -21.42 6.61 -12.42
N ASP A 117 -20.50 5.94 -11.73
CA ASP A 117 -19.07 5.95 -12.08
C ASP A 117 -18.80 5.00 -13.26
N ASP A 118 -19.50 5.24 -14.36
CA ASP A 118 -19.34 4.52 -15.62
C ASP A 118 -19.21 5.49 -16.79
N PRO A 119 -18.58 5.06 -17.89
CA PRO A 119 -18.26 5.95 -19.00
C PRO A 119 -19.45 6.65 -19.65
N ASP A 120 -20.65 6.04 -19.68
CA ASP A 120 -21.84 6.59 -20.35
C ASP A 120 -22.53 7.64 -19.49
N ALA A 121 -22.62 7.37 -18.19
CA ALA A 121 -23.11 8.32 -17.22
C ALA A 121 -22.19 9.55 -17.15
N GLN A 122 -20.87 9.34 -17.03
CA GLN A 122 -19.89 10.44 -16.99
C GLN A 122 -19.88 11.26 -18.29
N TRP A 123 -20.08 10.62 -19.45
CA TRP A 123 -20.17 11.30 -20.73
C TRP A 123 -21.38 12.22 -20.82
N SER A 124 -22.54 11.73 -20.39
CA SER A 124 -23.79 12.50 -20.42
C SER A 124 -23.70 13.73 -19.52
N LEU A 125 -23.08 13.58 -18.34
CA LEU A 125 -22.82 14.69 -17.43
C LEU A 125 -21.78 15.67 -18.00
N ALA A 126 -20.72 15.18 -18.64
CA ALA A 126 -19.72 16.02 -19.28
C ALA A 126 -20.31 16.92 -20.38
N LEU A 127 -21.19 16.36 -21.21
CA LEU A 127 -21.90 17.12 -22.25
C LEU A 127 -22.81 18.18 -21.65
N TRP A 128 -23.61 17.81 -20.64
CA TRP A 128 -24.49 18.75 -19.96
C TRP A 128 -23.68 19.91 -19.34
N CYS A 129 -22.56 19.62 -18.66
CA CYS A 129 -21.67 20.64 -18.12
C CYS A 129 -21.11 21.55 -19.22
N ASP A 130 -20.68 20.98 -20.35
CA ASP A 130 -20.09 21.74 -21.46
C ASP A 130 -21.10 22.71 -22.11
N GLU A 131 -22.35 22.27 -22.24
CA GLU A 131 -23.48 23.05 -22.75
C GLU A 131 -23.87 24.20 -21.82
N HIS A 132 -23.79 24.00 -20.50
CA HIS A 132 -24.14 25.00 -19.49
C HIS A 132 -22.95 25.89 -19.07
N GLY A 133 -21.85 25.85 -19.81
CA GLY A 133 -20.68 26.71 -19.58
C GLY A 133 -19.80 26.31 -18.39
N LEU A 134 -20.06 25.14 -17.78
CA LEU A 134 -19.26 24.57 -16.69
C LEU A 134 -18.01 23.87 -17.26
N LYS A 135 -17.11 24.65 -17.91
CA LYS A 135 -15.98 24.12 -18.70
C LYS A 135 -14.99 23.31 -17.87
N ALA A 136 -14.77 23.68 -16.61
CA ALA A 136 -13.86 22.95 -15.72
C ALA A 136 -14.45 21.60 -15.29
N GLU A 137 -15.73 21.59 -14.95
CA GLU A 137 -16.50 20.39 -14.60
C GLU A 137 -16.65 19.48 -15.82
N ALA A 138 -16.88 20.04 -17.01
CA ALA A 138 -16.95 19.31 -18.27
C ALA A 138 -15.61 18.64 -18.60
N ALA A 139 -14.48 19.35 -18.49
CA ALA A 139 -13.15 18.79 -18.69
C ALA A 139 -12.85 17.66 -17.69
N ALA A 140 -13.26 17.81 -16.43
CA ALA A 140 -13.11 16.78 -15.41
C ALA A 140 -13.88 15.50 -15.78
N HIS A 141 -15.14 15.64 -16.22
CA HIS A 141 -15.94 14.48 -16.63
C HIS A 141 -15.48 13.89 -17.97
N PHE A 142 -15.04 14.67 -18.97
CA PHE A 142 -14.40 14.11 -20.17
C PHE A 142 -13.11 13.36 -19.84
N THR A 143 -12.34 13.81 -18.84
CA THR A 143 -11.15 13.11 -18.37
C THR A 143 -11.51 11.81 -17.66
N ALA A 144 -12.55 11.81 -16.81
CA ALA A 144 -13.07 10.59 -16.20
C ALA A 144 -13.53 9.59 -17.27
N VAL A 145 -14.29 10.04 -18.27
CA VAL A 145 -14.70 9.22 -19.42
C VAL A 145 -13.50 8.58 -20.10
N VAL A 146 -12.44 9.35 -20.35
CA VAL A 146 -11.21 8.84 -20.96
C VAL A 146 -10.48 7.82 -20.07
N LYS A 147 -10.49 8.01 -18.75
CA LYS A 147 -9.88 7.10 -17.78
C LYS A 147 -10.59 5.75 -17.75
N HIS A 148 -11.93 5.74 -17.79
CA HIS A 148 -12.74 4.53 -17.68
C HIS A 148 -13.07 3.88 -19.05
N ALA A 149 -13.20 4.69 -20.11
CA ALA A 149 -13.37 4.27 -21.49
C ALA A 149 -12.39 5.00 -22.41
N PRO A 150 -11.10 4.61 -22.42
CA PRO A 150 -10.09 5.23 -23.27
C PRO A 150 -10.39 5.07 -24.78
N HIS A 151 -11.30 4.16 -25.14
CA HIS A 151 -11.82 3.97 -26.49
C HIS A 151 -12.89 4.99 -26.91
N ARG A 152 -13.35 5.87 -26.01
CA ARG A 152 -14.37 6.88 -26.30
C ARG A 152 -13.75 8.13 -26.92
N ASP A 153 -13.52 8.03 -28.22
CA ASP A 153 -12.83 9.03 -29.03
C ASP A 153 -13.37 10.47 -28.88
N ALA A 154 -14.68 10.61 -28.67
CA ALA A 154 -15.31 11.91 -28.56
C ALA A 154 -14.87 12.69 -27.30
N ALA A 155 -14.52 12.01 -26.20
CA ALA A 155 -14.04 12.66 -24.98
C ALA A 155 -12.62 13.21 -25.16
N TRP A 156 -11.75 12.44 -25.77
CA TRP A 156 -10.41 12.88 -26.13
C TRP A 156 -10.41 14.09 -27.08
N LYS A 157 -11.30 14.10 -28.09
CA LYS A 157 -11.45 15.25 -29.00
C LYS A 157 -11.88 16.51 -28.27
N ARG A 158 -12.82 16.40 -27.33
CA ARG A 158 -13.30 17.52 -26.50
C ARG A 158 -12.24 18.01 -25.50
N LEU A 159 -11.24 17.19 -25.17
CA LEU A 159 -10.04 17.57 -24.44
C LEU A 159 -8.92 18.14 -25.34
N GLY A 160 -9.13 18.27 -26.65
CA GLY A 160 -8.15 18.82 -27.59
C GLY A 160 -7.13 17.81 -28.14
N PHE A 161 -7.37 16.51 -27.97
CA PHE A 161 -6.49 15.46 -28.48
C PHE A 161 -6.97 14.93 -29.83
N LYS A 162 -6.02 14.57 -30.70
CA LYS A 162 -6.25 13.81 -31.92
C LYS A 162 -5.75 12.38 -31.77
N LYS A 163 -6.49 11.44 -32.36
CA LYS A 163 -6.13 10.03 -32.38
C LYS A 163 -5.05 9.76 -33.43
N GLN A 164 -3.99 9.12 -33.00
CA GLN A 164 -2.79 8.76 -33.75
C GLN A 164 -2.46 7.30 -33.45
N GLY A 165 -2.99 6.37 -34.25
CA GLY A 165 -2.95 4.95 -33.93
C GLY A 165 -3.69 4.63 -32.63
N GLN A 166 -2.99 4.05 -31.64
CA GLN A 166 -3.52 3.78 -30.29
C GLN A 166 -3.29 4.93 -29.30
N ARG A 167 -2.64 6.03 -29.72
CA ARG A 167 -2.25 7.13 -28.83
C ARG A 167 -3.06 8.39 -29.13
N TRP A 168 -3.36 9.14 -28.07
CA TRP A 168 -3.98 10.45 -28.14
C TRP A 168 -2.92 11.52 -27.97
N VAL A 169 -2.81 12.41 -28.96
CA VAL A 169 -1.71 13.36 -29.09
C VAL A 169 -2.29 14.72 -29.48
N THR A 170 -1.70 15.79 -28.98
CA THR A 170 -2.04 17.15 -29.41
C THR A 170 -1.49 17.42 -30.81
N GLU A 171 -2.13 18.32 -31.57
CA GLU A 171 -1.69 18.66 -32.93
C GLU A 171 -0.24 19.14 -33.00
N ALA A 172 0.17 19.99 -32.06
CA ALA A 172 1.52 20.54 -32.00
C ALA A 172 2.58 19.43 -31.85
N ARG A 173 2.36 18.52 -30.89
CA ARG A 173 3.27 17.40 -30.63
C ARG A 173 3.34 16.43 -31.81
N LEU A 174 2.21 16.21 -32.47
CA LEU A 174 2.16 15.38 -33.65
C LEU A 174 2.97 15.97 -34.83
N ALA A 175 2.83 17.26 -35.09
CA ALA A 175 3.54 17.92 -36.18
C ALA A 175 5.06 17.82 -35.98
N GLU A 176 5.52 18.00 -34.74
CA GLU A 176 6.92 17.89 -34.36
C GLU A 176 7.46 16.46 -34.51
N GLU A 177 6.75 15.46 -33.98
CA GLU A 177 7.13 14.05 -34.10
C GLU A 177 7.18 13.60 -35.58
N LYS A 178 6.23 14.04 -36.41
CA LYS A 178 6.23 13.77 -37.85
C LYS A 178 7.44 14.40 -38.54
N ALA A 179 7.75 15.65 -38.25
CA ALA A 179 8.88 16.34 -38.84
C ALA A 179 10.21 15.67 -38.48
N GLU A 180 10.38 15.17 -37.25
CA GLU A 180 11.58 14.41 -36.88
C GLU A 180 11.62 13.03 -37.54
N ALA A 181 10.49 12.32 -37.62
CA ALA A 181 10.42 11.03 -38.31
C ALA A 181 10.78 11.15 -39.81
N ASP A 182 10.32 12.22 -40.47
CA ASP A 182 10.66 12.48 -41.87
C ASP A 182 12.15 12.78 -42.05
N ARG A 183 12.77 13.54 -41.14
CA ARG A 183 14.23 13.76 -41.13
C ARG A 183 15.01 12.48 -40.91
N GLN A 184 14.61 11.64 -39.95
CA GLN A 184 15.26 10.36 -39.70
C GLN A 184 15.14 9.43 -40.92
N LYS A 185 13.96 9.37 -41.55
CA LYS A 185 13.74 8.56 -42.76
C LYS A 185 14.62 9.00 -43.93
N GLN A 186 14.85 10.29 -44.09
CA GLN A 186 15.77 10.81 -45.11
C GLN A 186 17.22 10.40 -44.79
N ALA A 187 17.63 10.50 -43.52
CA ALA A 187 18.94 10.05 -43.07
C ALA A 187 19.13 8.54 -43.28
N ASP A 188 18.15 7.71 -42.94
CA ASP A 188 18.23 6.26 -43.12
C ASP A 188 18.36 5.86 -44.60
N ARG A 189 17.63 6.54 -45.49
CA ARG A 189 17.73 6.33 -46.96
C ARG A 189 19.12 6.64 -47.49
N HIS A 190 19.82 7.60 -46.88
CA HIS A 190 21.18 7.94 -47.23
C HIS A 190 22.19 6.96 -46.59
N TRP A 191 22.14 6.80 -45.27
CA TRP A 191 23.17 6.12 -44.50
C TRP A 191 23.13 4.60 -44.63
N LYS A 192 21.96 3.97 -44.70
CA LYS A 192 21.86 2.51 -44.78
C LYS A 192 22.64 1.91 -45.97
N PRO A 193 22.43 2.33 -47.23
CA PRO A 193 23.17 1.76 -48.36
C PRO A 193 24.67 2.09 -48.31
N VAL A 194 25.03 3.25 -47.76
CA VAL A 194 26.43 3.65 -47.56
C VAL A 194 27.12 2.70 -46.57
N LEU A 195 26.49 2.47 -45.42
CA LEU A 195 27.03 1.61 -44.35
C LEU A 195 27.08 0.13 -44.76
N GLU A 196 26.13 -0.37 -45.55
CA GLU A 196 26.17 -1.72 -46.10
C GLU A 196 27.36 -1.89 -47.06
N LYS A 197 27.58 -0.91 -47.95
CA LYS A 197 28.75 -0.89 -48.86
C LYS A 197 30.08 -0.83 -48.07
N TRP A 198 30.09 -0.11 -46.95
CA TRP A 198 31.24 -0.03 -46.05
C TRP A 198 31.50 -1.37 -45.37
N ARG A 199 30.47 -2.03 -44.82
CA ARG A 199 30.58 -3.38 -44.23
C ARG A 199 31.17 -4.38 -45.23
N ASP A 200 30.68 -4.39 -46.46
CA ASP A 200 31.16 -5.32 -47.49
C ASP A 200 32.60 -4.98 -47.92
N GLY A 201 32.94 -3.69 -47.95
CA GLY A 201 34.31 -3.22 -48.18
C GLY A 201 35.30 -3.64 -47.10
N LEU A 202 34.87 -3.70 -45.84
CA LEU A 202 35.68 -4.19 -44.71
C LEU A 202 35.95 -5.70 -44.78
N GLY A 203 34.96 -6.48 -45.23
CA GLY A 203 35.10 -7.94 -45.42
C GLY A 203 35.83 -8.35 -46.70
N GLY A 204 36.14 -7.41 -47.60
CA GLY A 204 36.78 -7.67 -48.89
C GLY A 204 38.30 -7.86 -48.82
N LYS A 205 38.89 -8.45 -49.87
CA LYS A 205 40.35 -8.72 -49.97
C LYS A 205 41.21 -7.47 -50.22
N SER A 206 40.62 -6.34 -50.62
CA SER A 206 41.36 -5.12 -50.98
C SER A 206 41.78 -4.33 -49.74
N ALA A 207 43.08 -4.29 -49.43
CA ALA A 207 43.61 -3.50 -48.32
C ALA A 207 43.33 -1.99 -48.47
N LYS A 208 43.46 -1.45 -49.69
CA LYS A 208 43.14 -0.05 -49.99
C LYS A 208 41.68 0.26 -49.66
N ARG A 209 40.76 -0.61 -50.06
CA ARG A 209 39.33 -0.40 -49.83
C ARG A 209 38.97 -0.46 -48.34
N ARG A 210 39.61 -1.35 -47.57
CA ARG A 210 39.44 -1.42 -46.12
C ARG A 210 39.88 -0.13 -45.44
N ALA A 211 41.07 0.37 -45.78
CA ALA A 211 41.59 1.63 -45.23
C ALA A 211 40.67 2.84 -45.54
N GLU A 212 40.18 2.95 -46.78
CA GLU A 212 39.22 4.01 -47.16
C GLU A 212 37.94 3.99 -46.32
N VAL A 213 37.41 2.78 -46.04
CA VAL A 213 36.20 2.63 -45.23
C VAL A 213 36.46 2.95 -43.76
N GLU A 214 37.61 2.54 -43.22
CA GLU A 214 37.99 2.86 -41.84
C GLU A 214 38.11 4.38 -41.62
N THR A 215 38.70 5.10 -42.58
CA THR A 215 38.73 6.58 -42.55
C THR A 215 37.32 7.16 -42.58
N ALA A 216 36.46 6.68 -43.48
CA ALA A 216 35.09 7.20 -43.61
C ALA A 216 34.24 6.94 -42.35
N LEU A 217 34.44 5.80 -41.67
CA LEU A 217 33.80 5.50 -40.39
C LEU A 217 34.29 6.39 -39.25
N ALA A 218 35.57 6.78 -39.25
CA ALA A 218 36.13 7.69 -38.26
C ALA A 218 35.62 9.13 -38.42
N GLU A 219 35.27 9.53 -39.65
CA GLU A 219 34.70 10.86 -39.96
C GLU A 219 33.17 10.92 -39.79
N LEU A 220 32.51 9.79 -39.52
CA LEU A 220 31.07 9.72 -39.34
C LEU A 220 30.64 10.36 -38.00
N THR A 221 30.01 11.53 -38.09
CA THR A 221 29.56 12.31 -36.92
C THR A 221 28.05 12.57 -36.88
N ASP A 222 27.30 12.22 -37.93
CA ASP A 222 25.85 12.48 -38.01
C ASP A 222 25.07 11.65 -36.97
N PRO A 223 24.39 12.29 -36.00
CA PRO A 223 23.55 11.61 -35.01
C PRO A 223 22.47 10.69 -35.62
N ARG A 224 21.96 11.05 -36.81
CA ARG A 224 20.91 10.28 -37.49
C ARG A 224 21.45 9.05 -38.21
N ALA A 225 22.77 8.87 -38.29
CA ALA A 225 23.36 7.64 -38.82
C ALA A 225 23.30 6.47 -37.80
N VAL A 226 23.10 6.77 -36.51
CA VAL A 226 23.13 5.77 -35.42
C VAL A 226 22.16 4.60 -35.65
N PRO A 227 20.87 4.80 -36.01
CA PRO A 227 19.96 3.68 -36.24
C PRO A 227 20.41 2.76 -37.39
N ALA A 228 20.90 3.34 -38.49
CA ALA A 228 21.42 2.58 -39.61
C ALA A 228 22.72 1.83 -39.24
N LEU A 229 23.59 2.47 -38.46
CA LEU A 229 24.83 1.87 -37.96
C LEU A 229 24.55 0.68 -37.03
N TRP A 230 23.56 0.82 -36.15
CA TRP A 230 23.08 -0.27 -35.30
C TRP A 230 22.61 -1.45 -36.14
N ALA A 231 21.75 -1.20 -37.12
CA ALA A 231 21.16 -2.25 -37.97
C ALA A 231 22.19 -2.98 -38.85
N VAL A 232 23.26 -2.29 -39.29
CA VAL A 232 24.26 -2.89 -40.19
C VAL A 232 25.39 -3.59 -39.43
N PHE A 233 25.82 -3.04 -38.29
CA PHE A 233 27.02 -3.50 -37.57
C PHE A 233 26.75 -4.06 -36.17
N ALA A 234 25.87 -3.42 -35.38
CA ALA A 234 25.70 -3.80 -33.97
C ALA A 234 24.93 -5.12 -33.77
N THR A 235 24.06 -5.49 -34.73
CA THR A 235 23.38 -6.80 -34.72
C THR A 235 24.20 -7.93 -35.33
N GLY A 236 25.45 -7.63 -35.71
CA GLY A 236 26.37 -8.54 -36.37
C GLY A 236 27.16 -9.44 -35.41
N ASN A 237 28.22 -10.05 -35.95
CA ASN A 237 29.20 -10.79 -35.15
C ASN A 237 30.12 -9.84 -34.34
N ALA A 238 31.02 -10.40 -33.52
CA ALA A 238 31.90 -9.61 -32.66
C ALA A 238 32.78 -8.59 -33.42
N GLU A 239 33.24 -8.92 -34.63
CA GLU A 239 34.05 -7.99 -35.46
C GLU A 239 33.22 -6.80 -35.94
N GLN A 240 31.98 -7.06 -36.39
CA GLN A 240 31.05 -6.02 -36.82
C GLN A 240 30.63 -5.15 -35.64
N GLN A 241 30.36 -5.74 -34.48
CA GLN A 241 30.07 -4.99 -33.26
C GLN A 241 31.25 -4.11 -32.83
N ALA A 242 32.49 -4.58 -32.97
CA ALA A 242 33.68 -3.76 -32.69
C ALA A 242 33.79 -2.55 -33.64
N VAL A 243 33.39 -2.69 -34.91
CA VAL A 243 33.25 -1.55 -35.84
C VAL A 243 32.17 -0.58 -35.36
N ALA A 244 31.02 -1.11 -34.93
CA ALA A 244 29.94 -0.28 -34.38
C ALA A 244 30.41 0.54 -33.18
N VAL A 245 31.10 -0.08 -32.21
CA VAL A 245 31.62 0.62 -31.02
C VAL A 245 32.54 1.78 -31.42
N ARG A 246 33.48 1.57 -32.35
CA ARG A 246 34.38 2.64 -32.82
C ARG A 246 33.61 3.79 -33.45
N ALA A 247 32.72 3.49 -34.39
CA ALA A 247 31.95 4.52 -35.10
C ALA A 247 30.99 5.28 -34.16
N LEU A 248 30.29 4.59 -33.25
CA LEU A 248 29.44 5.22 -32.23
C LEU A 248 30.26 6.13 -31.31
N GLY A 249 31.51 5.79 -31.02
CA GLY A 249 32.43 6.62 -30.25
C GLY A 249 32.68 8.00 -30.86
N HIS A 250 32.60 8.13 -32.19
CA HIS A 250 32.77 9.40 -32.91
C HIS A 250 31.49 10.25 -33.01
N ILE A 251 30.32 9.67 -32.76
CA ILE A 251 29.03 10.37 -32.86
C ILE A 251 28.64 10.90 -31.47
N ASP A 252 28.58 12.22 -31.32
CA ASP A 252 28.13 12.87 -30.08
C ASP A 252 26.61 13.04 -30.05
N ALA A 253 25.93 11.98 -29.62
CA ALA A 253 24.48 11.93 -29.56
C ALA A 253 23.97 10.95 -28.50
N LEU A 254 22.84 11.30 -27.88
CA LEU A 254 22.09 10.45 -26.95
C LEU A 254 21.86 9.02 -27.47
N ALA A 255 21.51 8.89 -28.76
CA ALA A 255 21.29 7.59 -29.38
C ALA A 255 22.59 6.75 -29.43
N ALA A 256 23.73 7.39 -29.69
CA ALA A 256 25.02 6.69 -29.76
C ALA A 256 25.46 6.19 -28.38
N SER A 257 25.35 7.04 -27.35
CA SER A 257 25.63 6.68 -25.97
C SER A 257 24.75 5.52 -25.49
N ARG A 258 23.47 5.51 -25.85
CA ARG A 258 22.57 4.38 -25.53
C ARG A 258 22.92 3.10 -26.28
N SER A 259 23.28 3.18 -27.55
CA SER A 259 23.75 2.02 -28.32
C SER A 259 25.04 1.45 -27.74
N LEU A 260 26.00 2.30 -27.33
CA LEU A 260 27.21 1.87 -26.64
C LEU A 260 26.88 1.17 -25.32
N ALA A 261 25.95 1.70 -24.52
CA ALA A 261 25.50 1.07 -23.27
C ALA A 261 24.88 -0.31 -23.49
N MET A 262 24.09 -0.48 -24.56
CA MET A 262 23.53 -1.79 -24.91
C MET A 262 24.62 -2.80 -25.31
N LEU A 263 25.60 -2.38 -26.12
CA LEU A 263 26.74 -3.25 -26.47
C LEU A 263 27.61 -3.59 -25.26
N ALA A 264 27.82 -2.62 -24.36
CA ALA A 264 28.60 -2.79 -23.13
C ALA A 264 27.94 -3.78 -22.16
N GLY A 265 26.61 -3.73 -22.02
CA GLY A 265 25.88 -4.60 -21.10
C GLY A 265 25.57 -6.00 -21.65
N PHE A 266 25.33 -6.11 -22.97
CA PHE A 266 24.61 -7.27 -23.53
C PHE A 266 25.26 -7.94 -24.75
N SER A 267 26.40 -7.47 -25.25
CA SER A 267 27.11 -8.23 -26.30
C SER A 267 27.61 -9.56 -25.73
N ASP A 268 27.55 -10.64 -26.52
CA ASP A 268 28.13 -11.93 -26.15
C ASP A 268 29.68 -11.88 -26.08
N SER A 269 30.30 -10.94 -26.81
CA SER A 269 31.75 -10.77 -26.84
C SER A 269 32.26 -9.93 -25.67
N ALA A 270 33.10 -10.52 -24.82
CA ALA A 270 33.71 -9.82 -23.69
C ALA A 270 34.54 -8.60 -24.12
N GLU A 271 35.19 -8.68 -25.28
CA GLU A 271 36.03 -7.60 -25.80
C GLU A 271 35.21 -6.42 -26.34
N VAL A 272 34.06 -6.71 -26.97
CA VAL A 272 33.10 -5.67 -27.37
C VAL A 272 32.55 -4.97 -26.15
N ARG A 273 32.15 -5.74 -25.11
CA ARG A 273 31.65 -5.17 -23.85
C ARG A 273 32.68 -4.21 -23.24
N ARG A 274 33.91 -4.68 -23.07
CA ARG A 274 35.04 -3.90 -22.52
C ARG A 274 35.27 -2.61 -23.30
N THR A 275 35.37 -2.68 -24.62
CA THR A 275 35.66 -1.51 -25.46
C THR A 275 34.51 -0.50 -25.46
N ALA A 276 33.26 -0.98 -25.43
CA ALA A 276 32.08 -0.12 -25.30
C ALA A 276 32.06 0.59 -23.94
N THR A 277 32.38 -0.11 -22.84
CA THR A 277 32.53 0.49 -21.50
C THR A 277 33.60 1.58 -21.49
N GLU A 278 34.78 1.32 -22.06
CA GLU A 278 35.86 2.32 -22.14
C GLU A 278 35.45 3.56 -22.95
N THR A 279 34.62 3.37 -23.98
CA THR A 279 34.10 4.47 -24.78
C THR A 279 33.08 5.30 -23.99
N LEU A 280 32.23 4.65 -23.18
CA LEU A 280 31.23 5.32 -22.33
C LEU A 280 31.85 6.19 -21.24
N LYS A 281 33.07 5.89 -20.76
CA LYS A 281 33.79 6.74 -19.78
C LYS A 281 33.99 8.19 -20.25
N ARG A 282 33.91 8.43 -21.57
CA ARG A 282 34.04 9.77 -22.18
C ARG A 282 32.69 10.44 -22.45
N ARG A 283 31.58 9.79 -22.13
CA ARG A 283 30.21 10.30 -22.34
C ARG A 283 29.66 10.89 -21.07
N ASP A 284 28.71 11.81 -21.21
CA ASP A 284 27.92 12.27 -20.08
C ASP A 284 27.05 11.09 -19.60
N PRO A 285 27.19 10.67 -18.32
CA PRO A 285 26.37 9.59 -17.79
C PRO A 285 24.88 9.83 -18.00
N ARG A 286 24.44 11.11 -18.01
CA ARG A 286 23.04 11.59 -18.23
C ARG A 286 22.36 11.06 -19.48
N GLU A 287 23.14 10.53 -20.40
CA GLU A 287 22.65 9.97 -21.65
C GLU A 287 22.34 8.46 -21.60
N TYR A 288 22.98 7.72 -20.70
CA TYR A 288 22.95 6.24 -20.74
C TYR A 288 22.72 5.53 -19.41
N ALA A 289 22.95 6.17 -18.25
CA ALA A 289 22.80 5.45 -16.99
C ALA A 289 21.34 5.04 -16.74
N ASP A 290 20.35 5.85 -17.14
CA ASP A 290 18.92 5.54 -16.95
C ASP A 290 18.48 4.23 -17.60
N ILE A 291 19.03 3.90 -18.78
CA ILE A 291 18.68 2.67 -19.49
C ILE A 291 19.31 1.46 -18.81
N LEU A 292 20.56 1.58 -18.34
CA LEU A 292 21.25 0.51 -17.61
C LEU A 292 20.60 0.25 -16.24
N ILE A 293 20.20 1.31 -15.52
CA ILE A 293 19.52 1.21 -14.22
C ILE A 293 18.20 0.42 -14.34
N LYS A 294 17.47 0.56 -15.44
CA LYS A 294 16.23 -0.21 -15.69
C LYS A 294 16.46 -1.72 -15.80
N PHE A 295 17.69 -2.16 -16.02
CA PHE A 295 18.07 -3.58 -16.01
C PHE A 295 18.54 -4.08 -14.65
N LEU A 296 18.78 -3.21 -13.66
CA LEU A 296 18.98 -3.63 -12.28
C LEU A 296 17.64 -4.03 -11.65
N ARG A 297 17.63 -5.09 -10.85
CA ARG A 297 16.43 -5.56 -10.14
C ARG A 297 16.76 -5.95 -8.71
N ASP A 298 15.91 -5.61 -7.75
CA ASP A 298 16.12 -6.11 -6.38
C ASP A 298 15.83 -7.62 -6.33
N PRO A 299 16.71 -8.44 -5.70
CA PRO A 299 16.40 -9.83 -5.42
C PRO A 299 15.11 -9.94 -4.60
N ILE A 300 14.28 -10.92 -4.95
CA ILE A 300 13.03 -11.23 -4.27
C ILE A 300 13.34 -11.57 -2.81
N GLN A 301 12.86 -10.73 -1.89
CA GLN A 301 13.00 -10.96 -0.45
C GLN A 301 11.88 -11.88 0.03
N TYR A 302 12.23 -12.94 0.76
CA TYR A 302 11.24 -13.88 1.27
C TYR A 302 11.61 -14.39 2.67
N LYS A 303 10.60 -14.88 3.40
CA LYS A 303 10.74 -15.58 4.69
C LYS A 303 9.90 -16.84 4.68
N THR A 304 10.42 -17.91 5.25
CA THR A 304 9.77 -19.22 5.24
C THR A 304 9.59 -19.78 6.64
N GLN A 305 8.46 -20.46 6.85
CA GLN A 305 8.19 -21.33 7.98
C GLN A 305 7.74 -22.69 7.43
N THR A 306 8.39 -23.77 7.86
CA THR A 306 8.07 -25.12 7.42
C THR A 306 6.67 -25.56 7.88
N VAL A 307 6.08 -26.49 7.13
CA VAL A 307 4.84 -27.16 7.53
C VAL A 307 5.17 -28.10 8.69
N GLY A 308 4.57 -27.85 9.86
CA GLY A 308 4.88 -28.56 11.11
C GLY A 308 4.23 -29.94 11.25
N GLY A 309 3.49 -30.38 10.23
CA GLY A 309 2.66 -31.59 10.24
C GLY A 309 1.18 -31.29 10.08
N PRO A 310 0.30 -32.31 10.19
CA PRO A 310 -1.16 -32.14 10.17
C PRO A 310 -1.67 -30.97 11.04
N GLY A 311 -2.49 -30.08 10.48
CA GLY A 311 -3.04 -28.90 11.15
C GLY A 311 -2.05 -27.79 11.50
N MET A 312 -0.75 -27.96 11.22
CA MET A 312 0.29 -26.97 11.50
C MET A 312 0.78 -26.32 10.20
N PRO A 313 0.21 -25.16 9.81
CA PRO A 313 0.48 -24.56 8.51
C PRO A 313 1.91 -24.07 8.36
N GLY A 314 2.46 -24.23 7.15
CA GLY A 314 3.69 -23.57 6.72
C GLY A 314 3.39 -22.21 6.10
N THR A 315 4.36 -21.30 6.09
CA THR A 315 4.20 -19.99 5.46
C THR A 315 5.38 -19.63 4.57
N LEU A 316 5.09 -19.02 3.42
CA LEU A 316 6.05 -18.36 2.54
C LEU A 316 5.62 -16.92 2.37
N PHE A 317 6.31 -16.00 3.05
CA PHE A 317 6.13 -14.57 2.86
C PHE A 317 7.08 -14.10 1.76
N ILE A 318 6.55 -13.44 0.75
CA ILE A 318 7.26 -12.87 -0.39
C ILE A 318 7.00 -11.37 -0.39
N ALA A 319 8.06 -10.57 -0.25
CA ALA A 319 7.95 -9.13 -0.38
C ALA A 319 7.85 -8.76 -1.87
N GLY A 320 6.78 -8.07 -2.25
CA GLY A 320 6.62 -7.56 -3.62
C GLY A 320 6.78 -6.04 -3.69
N GLU A 321 6.73 -5.49 -4.90
CA GLU A 321 6.89 -4.04 -5.10
C GLU A 321 5.65 -3.24 -4.67
N ARG A 322 4.45 -3.75 -5.01
CA ARG A 322 3.15 -3.10 -4.71
C ARG A 322 2.34 -3.79 -3.62
N LYS A 323 2.55 -5.10 -3.45
CA LYS A 323 1.85 -5.96 -2.49
C LYS A 323 2.82 -7.03 -2.02
N ASN A 324 2.72 -7.41 -0.74
CA ASN A 324 3.35 -8.62 -0.24
C ASN A 324 2.41 -9.80 -0.50
N ILE A 325 2.98 -10.99 -0.67
CA ILE A 325 2.21 -12.23 -0.77
C ILE A 325 2.62 -13.08 0.42
N GLN A 326 1.64 -13.55 1.20
CA GLN A 326 1.85 -14.57 2.20
C GLN A 326 1.11 -15.82 1.76
N ARG A 327 1.86 -16.78 1.22
CA ARG A 327 1.33 -18.08 0.86
C ARG A 327 1.30 -18.96 2.11
N GLN A 328 0.12 -19.46 2.45
CA GLN A 328 -0.11 -20.34 3.59
C GLN A 328 -0.35 -21.76 3.07
N TYR A 329 0.52 -22.69 3.45
CA TYR A 329 0.38 -24.10 3.14
C TYR A 329 -0.36 -24.74 4.28
N VAL A 330 -1.66 -24.95 4.11
CA VAL A 330 -2.56 -25.35 5.18
C VAL A 330 -2.86 -26.85 5.03
N PRO A 331 -2.13 -27.72 5.76
CA PRO A 331 -2.47 -29.13 5.79
C PRO A 331 -3.78 -29.33 6.54
N PRO A 332 -4.58 -30.35 6.16
CA PRO A 332 -5.75 -30.72 6.94
C PRO A 332 -5.34 -31.04 8.39
N PRO A 333 -6.17 -30.67 9.39
CA PRO A 333 -5.93 -31.07 10.77
C PRO A 333 -6.03 -32.58 10.90
N MET A 334 -5.38 -33.14 11.94
CA MET A 334 -5.60 -34.55 12.28
C MET A 334 -7.10 -34.80 12.47
N PRO A 335 -7.65 -35.91 11.94
CA PRO A 335 -9.02 -36.26 12.19
C PRO A 335 -9.23 -36.38 13.70
N ARG A 336 -10.08 -35.52 14.26
CA ARG A 336 -10.54 -35.66 15.64
C ARG A 336 -11.47 -36.87 15.69
N LEU A 337 -11.72 -37.44 16.86
CA LEU A 337 -12.74 -38.48 17.02
C LEU A 337 -13.70 -38.03 18.10
N ASN A 338 -14.95 -37.76 17.74
CA ASN A 338 -15.99 -37.47 18.72
C ASN A 338 -16.48 -38.80 19.30
N MET A 339 -15.82 -39.29 20.35
CA MET A 339 -16.13 -40.56 21.01
C MET A 339 -17.35 -40.48 21.97
N PHE A 340 -18.02 -39.33 22.05
CA PHE A 340 -19.09 -39.07 23.03
C PHE A 340 -20.47 -38.98 22.39
N ASN A 341 -20.87 -40.00 21.62
CA ASN A 341 -22.29 -40.28 21.45
C ASN A 341 -22.67 -41.45 22.38
N PRO A 342 -23.31 -41.19 23.54
CA PRO A 342 -23.66 -42.22 24.51
C PRO A 342 -24.64 -43.28 23.96
N ALA A 343 -25.22 -43.08 22.77
CA ALA A 343 -26.11 -44.01 22.10
C ALA A 343 -25.41 -44.93 21.06
N SER A 344 -24.11 -44.74 20.77
CA SER A 344 -23.39 -45.57 19.79
C SER A 344 -22.24 -46.34 20.44
N ILE A 345 -22.21 -47.66 20.27
CA ILE A 345 -21.04 -48.48 20.57
C ILE A 345 -20.10 -48.38 19.37
N ASP A 346 -19.03 -47.59 19.52
CA ASP A 346 -17.94 -47.49 18.56
C ASP A 346 -16.93 -48.62 18.84
N VAL A 347 -16.66 -49.48 17.84
CA VAL A 347 -15.65 -50.56 17.95
C VAL A 347 -14.45 -50.25 17.08
N LEU A 348 -13.27 -50.22 17.69
CA LEU A 348 -11.99 -50.12 16.99
C LEU A 348 -11.58 -51.52 16.47
N THR A 349 -11.36 -51.64 15.17
CA THR A 349 -10.89 -52.86 14.50
C THR A 349 -9.90 -52.49 13.38
N TYR A 350 -9.56 -53.42 12.48
CA TYR A 350 -8.62 -53.21 11.37
C TYR A 350 -9.25 -53.53 10.03
N ASP A 351 -8.80 -52.85 8.98
CA ASP A 351 -9.13 -53.12 7.59
C ASP A 351 -8.32 -54.29 7.02
N VAL A 352 -8.59 -54.64 5.75
CA VAL A 352 -7.89 -55.72 5.04
C VAL A 352 -6.39 -55.48 4.85
N ASN A 353 -5.93 -54.23 5.01
CA ASN A 353 -4.53 -53.82 4.92
C ASN A 353 -3.88 -53.68 6.30
N GLY A 354 -4.60 -54.01 7.38
CA GLY A 354 -4.11 -53.87 8.76
C GLY A 354 -4.15 -52.44 9.31
N LEU A 355 -4.81 -51.48 8.64
CA LEU A 355 -5.00 -50.13 9.14
C LEU A 355 -6.18 -50.07 10.12
N PRO A 356 -6.11 -49.28 11.19
CA PRO A 356 -7.21 -49.17 12.14
C PRO A 356 -8.45 -48.53 11.50
N MET A 357 -9.62 -49.07 11.79
CA MET A 357 -10.94 -48.54 11.42
C MET A 357 -11.87 -48.53 12.63
N ILE A 358 -12.86 -47.65 12.62
CA ILE A 358 -13.93 -47.62 13.62
C ILE A 358 -15.22 -48.07 12.95
N VAL A 359 -15.94 -49.00 13.58
CA VAL A 359 -17.31 -49.35 13.20
C VAL A 359 -18.25 -48.71 14.22
N ARG A 360 -18.99 -47.71 13.78
CA ARG A 360 -19.92 -46.93 14.60
C ARG A 360 -21.33 -47.52 14.57
N GLY A 361 -21.91 -47.77 15.74
CA GLY A 361 -23.30 -48.22 15.89
C GLY A 361 -23.52 -49.73 16.07
N MET A 362 -22.52 -50.50 16.51
CA MET A 362 -22.70 -51.93 16.83
C MET A 362 -23.26 -52.13 18.25
N GLY A 363 -24.58 -52.02 18.43
CA GLY A 363 -25.25 -52.29 19.72
C GLY A 363 -25.61 -53.77 19.94
N ILE A 364 -25.20 -54.38 21.07
CA ILE A 364 -25.87 -55.58 21.61
C ILE A 364 -26.97 -55.07 22.55
N SER A 365 -28.23 -55.15 22.12
CA SER A 365 -29.39 -54.90 22.98
C SER A 365 -30.05 -56.23 23.32
N GLY A 366 -29.90 -56.72 24.55
CA GLY A 366 -30.59 -57.92 25.01
C GLY A 366 -30.48 -58.13 26.53
N TYR A 367 -31.61 -58.00 27.23
CA TYR A 367 -31.78 -58.35 28.64
C TYR A 367 -32.04 -59.86 28.77
N VAL A 368 -31.46 -60.52 29.79
CA VAL A 368 -31.86 -61.88 30.21
C VAL A 368 -32.20 -61.86 31.71
N VAL A 369 -33.42 -62.31 32.06
CA VAL A 369 -33.99 -62.36 33.43
C VAL A 369 -33.93 -63.79 34.01
N PRO A 370 -33.94 -63.96 35.36
CA PRO A 370 -33.25 -65.06 36.06
C PRO A 370 -34.11 -66.27 36.47
N ALA A 371 -33.45 -67.42 36.64
CA ALA A 371 -33.90 -68.52 37.52
C ALA A 371 -32.69 -69.03 38.32
N GLY A 372 -32.74 -68.99 39.66
CA GLY A 372 -31.62 -69.32 40.56
C GLY A 372 -31.37 -70.83 40.74
N PRO A 373 -30.58 -71.28 41.75
CA PRO A 373 -29.62 -70.57 42.59
C PRO A 373 -28.21 -71.20 42.44
N TYR A 374 -27.62 -71.14 41.24
CA TYR A 374 -26.19 -71.41 41.03
C TYR A 374 -25.68 -70.54 39.88
N GLY A 375 -24.73 -69.63 40.18
CA GLY A 375 -23.80 -69.02 39.21
C GLY A 375 -24.37 -67.99 38.22
N TYR A 376 -24.24 -66.70 38.55
CA TYR A 376 -24.22 -65.64 37.54
C TYR A 376 -22.88 -65.66 36.81
N VAL A 377 -22.89 -65.93 35.50
CA VAL A 377 -21.78 -65.54 34.62
C VAL A 377 -21.99 -64.07 34.31
N ALA A 378 -21.16 -63.21 34.91
CA ALA A 378 -21.20 -61.79 34.64
C ALA A 378 -20.88 -61.55 33.16
N VAL A 379 -21.47 -60.49 32.58
CA VAL A 379 -21.09 -59.94 31.26
C VAL A 379 -19.56 -59.69 31.16
N GLY A 380 -18.87 -59.64 32.31
CA GLY A 380 -17.42 -59.67 32.42
C GLY A 380 -16.73 -60.91 31.83
N ASP A 381 -17.37 -62.07 31.65
CA ASP A 381 -16.69 -63.29 31.17
C ASP A 381 -16.65 -63.41 29.64
N ILE A 382 -17.56 -62.75 28.92
CA ILE A 382 -17.44 -62.54 27.47
C ILE A 382 -16.44 -61.40 27.19
N ALA A 383 -16.38 -60.41 28.08
CA ALA A 383 -15.36 -59.35 28.06
C ALA A 383 -13.97 -59.83 28.52
N LYS A 384 -13.84 -60.99 29.18
CA LYS A 384 -12.53 -61.56 29.57
C LYS A 384 -11.75 -62.18 28.42
N GLY A 385 -12.34 -62.30 27.23
CA GLY A 385 -11.60 -62.54 25.99
C GLY A 385 -11.09 -61.27 25.30
N ALA A 386 -11.48 -60.09 25.78
CA ALA A 386 -11.15 -58.76 25.27
C ALA A 386 -10.48 -57.90 26.35
N SER A 387 -9.60 -58.51 27.13
CA SER A 387 -8.73 -57.84 28.08
C SER A 387 -7.37 -58.48 27.91
N THR A 388 -6.39 -57.84 27.29
CA THR A 388 -5.64 -56.75 27.91
C THR A 388 -4.64 -56.27 26.85
N THR A 389 -4.62 -54.98 26.55
CA THR A 389 -3.40 -54.14 26.41
C THR A 389 -3.82 -52.82 25.75
N ALA A 390 -3.79 -51.75 26.56
CA ALA A 390 -4.21 -50.37 26.24
C ALA A 390 -5.72 -50.13 26.07
N SER A 391 -6.24 -49.15 26.83
CA SER A 391 -7.56 -48.55 26.57
C SER A 391 -7.63 -48.10 25.11
N PRO A 392 -8.79 -48.22 24.41
CA PRO A 392 -8.96 -47.72 23.04
C PRO A 392 -8.50 -46.27 22.89
N SER A 393 -8.67 -45.46 23.94
CA SER A 393 -8.17 -44.09 24.03
C SER A 393 -6.63 -43.99 23.97
N ASN A 394 -5.89 -44.92 24.57
CA ASN A 394 -4.42 -44.93 24.57
C ASN A 394 -3.85 -45.39 23.23
N VAL A 395 -4.50 -46.35 22.56
CA VAL A 395 -4.12 -46.80 21.22
C VAL A 395 -4.32 -45.68 20.20
N ILE A 396 -5.47 -45.01 20.24
CA ILE A 396 -5.78 -43.86 19.39
C ILE A 396 -4.84 -42.69 19.68
N GLN A 397 -4.55 -42.39 20.96
CA GLN A 397 -3.57 -41.36 21.34
C GLN A 397 -2.17 -41.67 20.82
N ASN A 398 -1.73 -42.94 20.87
CA ASN A 398 -0.43 -43.34 20.34
C ASN A 398 -0.40 -43.30 18.80
N LEU A 399 -1.49 -43.66 18.13
CA LEU A 399 -1.64 -43.52 16.68
C LEU A 399 -1.66 -42.05 16.22
N ILE A 400 -2.21 -41.14 17.03
CA ILE A 400 -2.19 -39.70 16.77
C ILE A 400 -0.78 -39.13 16.97
N ARG A 401 0.02 -39.69 17.91
CA ARG A 401 1.37 -39.21 18.26
C ARG A 401 2.48 -39.74 17.36
N ASP A 402 2.47 -41.03 17.02
CA ASP A 402 3.47 -41.68 16.16
C ASP A 402 2.82 -42.76 15.26
N PRO A 403 2.08 -42.35 14.23
CA PRO A 403 1.29 -43.24 13.38
C PRO A 403 2.11 -44.26 12.59
N ALA A 404 3.34 -43.92 12.18
CA ALA A 404 4.21 -44.82 11.42
C ALA A 404 4.70 -45.99 12.27
N HIS A 405 5.09 -45.72 13.52
CA HIS A 405 5.51 -46.74 14.47
C HIS A 405 4.29 -47.48 15.06
N ALA A 406 3.21 -46.77 15.38
CA ALA A 406 2.01 -47.37 15.94
C ALA A 406 1.33 -48.35 14.96
N ALA A 407 1.18 -47.99 13.68
CA ALA A 407 0.57 -48.86 12.68
C ALA A 407 1.38 -50.16 12.47
N THR A 408 2.72 -50.07 12.39
CA THR A 408 3.60 -51.25 12.27
C THR A 408 3.66 -52.08 13.54
N THR A 409 3.62 -51.46 14.72
CA THR A 409 3.67 -52.17 16.01
C THR A 409 2.32 -52.86 16.30
N LEU A 410 1.18 -52.25 15.93
CA LEU A 410 -0.15 -52.85 16.08
C LEU A 410 -0.44 -53.93 15.02
N SER A 411 0.02 -53.75 13.77
CA SER A 411 -0.07 -54.80 12.76
C SER A 411 0.81 -56.00 13.12
N ALA A 412 2.02 -55.76 13.63
CA ALA A 412 2.93 -56.83 14.07
C ALA A 412 2.43 -57.55 15.35
N ALA A 413 1.88 -56.81 16.32
CA ALA A 413 1.34 -57.38 17.56
C ALA A 413 0.05 -58.19 17.32
N ASN A 414 -0.82 -57.77 16.41
CA ASN A 414 -2.07 -58.49 16.13
C ASN A 414 -1.95 -59.58 15.06
N ALA A 415 -1.03 -59.45 14.09
CA ALA A 415 -0.72 -60.54 13.17
C ALA A 415 -0.18 -61.78 13.91
N GLN A 416 0.36 -61.62 15.12
CA GLN A 416 0.95 -62.71 15.88
C GLN A 416 0.06 -63.35 16.94
N ASN A 417 -1.08 -62.80 17.42
CA ASN A 417 -1.83 -63.49 18.51
C ASN A 417 -3.30 -63.14 18.83
N GLN A 418 -4.09 -62.41 18.03
CA GLN A 418 -5.54 -62.28 18.29
C GLN A 418 -6.39 -62.21 17.00
N PRO A 419 -7.47 -63.00 16.85
CA PRO A 419 -8.37 -62.93 15.69
C PRO A 419 -9.17 -61.61 15.67
N ASN A 420 -9.37 -61.03 14.48
CA ASN A 420 -10.18 -59.82 14.28
C ASN A 420 -11.55 -59.99 14.97
N PRO A 421 -12.00 -59.04 15.82
CA PRO A 421 -13.28 -59.14 16.52
C PRO A 421 -14.47 -59.38 15.59
N LEU A 422 -14.43 -58.85 14.36
CA LEU A 422 -15.45 -59.09 13.33
C LEU A 422 -15.39 -60.52 12.78
N ASP A 423 -14.20 -61.09 12.59
CA ASP A 423 -14.04 -62.49 12.16
C ASP A 423 -14.49 -63.45 13.26
N ARG A 424 -14.23 -63.12 14.52
CA ARG A 424 -14.71 -63.88 15.69
C ARG A 424 -16.23 -63.82 15.81
N SER A 425 -16.84 -62.65 15.58
CA SER A 425 -18.30 -62.50 15.57
C SER A 425 -18.98 -63.26 14.42
N ARG A 426 -18.37 -63.26 13.22
CA ARG A 426 -18.82 -64.06 12.07
C ARG A 426 -18.70 -65.55 12.34
N ALA A 427 -17.60 -66.00 12.94
CA ALA A 427 -17.39 -67.39 13.32
C ALA A 427 -18.42 -67.88 14.35
N LEU A 428 -18.77 -67.06 15.34
CA LEU A 428 -19.79 -67.37 16.35
C LEU A 428 -21.21 -67.43 15.76
N ALA A 429 -21.53 -66.57 14.77
CA ALA A 429 -22.79 -66.64 14.04
C ALA A 429 -22.89 -67.91 13.15
N ILE A 430 -21.79 -68.34 12.55
CA ILE A 430 -21.71 -69.59 11.75
C ILE A 430 -21.89 -70.84 12.63
N GLN A 431 -21.52 -70.78 13.92
CA GLN A 431 -21.69 -71.89 14.88
C GLN A 431 -23.11 -72.00 15.48
N GLY A 432 -24.09 -71.26 14.96
CA GLY A 432 -25.50 -71.41 15.34
C GLY A 432 -25.89 -70.82 16.70
N VAL A 433 -25.01 -70.02 17.33
CA VAL A 433 -25.36 -69.22 18.51
C VAL A 433 -26.22 -68.06 18.03
N GLY A 434 -27.50 -68.05 18.42
CA GLY A 434 -28.44 -66.99 18.07
C GLY A 434 -28.05 -65.65 18.67
N VAL A 435 -27.35 -64.81 17.92
CA VAL A 435 -27.12 -63.39 18.24
C VAL A 435 -28.26 -62.58 17.64
N THR A 436 -29.38 -62.46 18.36
CA THR A 436 -30.45 -61.53 17.97
C THR A 436 -30.03 -60.11 18.30
N GLY A 437 -29.84 -59.27 17.27
CA GLY A 437 -29.63 -57.83 17.43
C GLY A 437 -28.34 -57.26 16.84
N ALA A 438 -27.47 -58.04 16.19
CA ALA A 438 -26.36 -57.46 15.45
C ALA A 438 -26.92 -56.66 14.26
N ASN A 439 -26.67 -55.35 14.22
CA ASN A 439 -26.73 -54.58 12.98
C ASN A 439 -25.34 -54.66 12.33
N PRO A 440 -25.08 -55.61 11.40
CA PRO A 440 -23.75 -55.80 10.82
C PRO A 440 -23.31 -54.64 9.90
N ALA A 441 -24.18 -53.66 9.64
CA ALA A 441 -23.93 -52.54 8.74
C ALA A 441 -23.63 -51.22 9.48
N GLY A 442 -22.96 -51.28 10.64
CA GLY A 442 -22.46 -50.09 11.33
C GLY A 442 -21.63 -49.22 10.38
N GLN A 443 -21.68 -47.90 10.54
CA GLN A 443 -20.94 -46.98 9.69
C GLN A 443 -19.43 -47.18 9.90
N THR A 444 -18.71 -47.56 8.85
CA THR A 444 -17.26 -47.71 8.90
C THR A 444 -16.58 -46.36 8.71
N ILE A 445 -15.70 -46.00 9.64
CA ILE A 445 -14.85 -44.81 9.61
C ILE A 445 -13.40 -45.30 9.47
N GLN A 446 -12.80 -45.07 8.31
CA GLN A 446 -11.43 -45.51 7.97
C GLN A 446 -10.38 -44.59 8.60
N ILE A 447 -10.28 -44.59 9.94
CA ILE A 447 -9.44 -43.63 10.67
C ILE A 447 -7.94 -43.77 10.37
N GLY A 448 -7.44 -44.99 10.18
CA GLY A 448 -6.05 -45.26 9.83
C GLY A 448 -5.68 -44.72 8.45
N GLN A 449 -6.58 -44.90 7.47
CA GLN A 449 -6.42 -44.33 6.14
C GLN A 449 -6.47 -42.79 6.19
N ALA A 450 -7.44 -42.22 6.91
CA ALA A 450 -7.56 -40.76 7.05
C ALA A 450 -6.34 -40.12 7.73
N ILE A 451 -5.77 -40.77 8.75
CA ILE A 451 -4.53 -40.34 9.42
C ILE A 451 -3.34 -40.36 8.46
N LEU A 452 -3.21 -41.41 7.65
CA LEU A 452 -2.13 -41.54 6.67
C LEU A 452 -2.28 -40.49 5.54
N GLU A 453 -3.49 -40.29 5.04
CA GLU A 453 -3.79 -39.28 4.02
C GLU A 453 -3.50 -37.86 4.52
N THR A 454 -3.81 -37.55 5.78
CA THR A 454 -3.53 -36.25 6.41
C THR A 454 -2.03 -35.99 6.53
N GLN A 455 -1.24 -37.01 6.90
CA GLN A 455 0.23 -36.91 6.92
C GLN A 455 0.82 -36.76 5.52
N ASN A 456 0.36 -37.55 4.56
CA ASN A 456 0.81 -37.45 3.17
C ASN A 456 0.48 -36.07 2.58
N ALA A 457 -0.69 -35.51 2.92
CA ALA A 457 -1.08 -34.16 2.53
C ALA A 457 -0.13 -33.11 3.14
N ALA A 458 0.22 -33.23 4.43
CA ALA A 458 1.17 -32.34 5.09
C ALA A 458 2.59 -32.44 4.51
N ALA A 459 3.10 -33.65 4.30
CA ALA A 459 4.42 -33.89 3.70
C ALA A 459 4.50 -33.35 2.27
N SER A 460 3.44 -33.53 1.48
CA SER A 460 3.44 -33.05 0.11
C SER A 460 3.27 -31.52 0.01
N LEU A 461 2.58 -30.89 0.96
CA LEU A 461 2.56 -29.43 1.10
C LEU A 461 3.93 -28.87 1.51
N GLN A 462 4.69 -29.58 2.36
CA GLN A 462 6.07 -29.24 2.68
C GLN A 462 6.98 -29.31 1.43
N GLN A 463 6.87 -30.38 0.64
CA GLN A 463 7.61 -30.49 -0.63
C GLN A 463 7.25 -29.38 -1.62
N GLN A 464 5.97 -28.99 -1.66
CA GLN A 464 5.54 -27.88 -2.51
C GLN A 464 6.13 -26.54 -2.05
N LEU A 465 6.16 -26.28 -0.75
CA LEU A 465 6.83 -25.11 -0.17
C LEU A 465 8.32 -25.07 -0.57
N GLU A 466 9.03 -26.19 -0.46
CA GLU A 466 10.44 -26.30 -0.86
C GLU A 466 10.66 -26.03 -2.35
N SER A 467 9.78 -26.56 -3.21
CA SER A 467 9.81 -26.31 -4.66
C SER A 467 9.61 -24.83 -4.99
N ASP A 468 8.66 -24.17 -4.33
CA ASP A 468 8.40 -22.74 -4.52
C ASP A 468 9.60 -21.88 -4.06
N VAL A 469 10.24 -22.23 -2.96
CA VAL A 469 11.47 -21.57 -2.49
C VAL A 469 12.62 -21.78 -3.47
N ALA A 470 12.81 -22.99 -4.00
CA ALA A 470 13.84 -23.29 -4.99
C ALA A 470 13.63 -22.52 -6.31
N ALA A 471 12.39 -22.25 -6.70
CA ALA A 471 12.09 -21.37 -7.84
C ALA A 471 12.49 -19.91 -7.57
N LEU A 472 12.23 -19.39 -6.37
CA LEU A 472 12.64 -18.04 -5.96
C LEU A 472 14.18 -17.89 -5.94
N GLU A 473 14.90 -18.88 -5.40
CA GLU A 473 16.36 -18.81 -5.36
C GLU A 473 17.01 -18.85 -6.75
N ARG A 474 16.47 -19.65 -7.69
CA ARG A 474 16.94 -19.63 -9.09
C ARG A 474 16.76 -18.25 -9.71
N SER A 475 15.58 -17.64 -9.55
CA SER A 475 15.32 -16.28 -10.05
C SER A 475 16.23 -15.24 -9.40
N ASN A 476 16.52 -15.39 -8.11
CA ASN A 476 17.42 -14.50 -7.38
C ASN A 476 18.88 -14.65 -7.84
N ALA A 477 19.33 -15.87 -8.13
CA ALA A 477 20.67 -16.11 -8.64
C ALA A 477 20.89 -15.43 -10.00
N GLU A 478 19.95 -15.61 -10.94
CA GLU A 478 19.97 -14.93 -12.25
C GLU A 478 19.97 -13.41 -12.10
N THR A 479 19.13 -12.89 -11.19
CA THR A 479 19.07 -11.45 -10.89
C THR A 479 20.39 -10.92 -10.34
N ARG A 480 21.02 -11.63 -9.40
CA ARG A 480 22.32 -11.23 -8.81
C ARG A 480 23.42 -11.20 -9.87
N GLU A 481 23.44 -12.18 -10.78
CA GLU A 481 24.43 -12.23 -11.87
C GLU A 481 24.27 -11.05 -12.84
N GLN A 482 23.04 -10.78 -13.28
CA GLN A 482 22.75 -9.63 -14.16
C GLN A 482 23.08 -8.31 -13.47
N ASN A 483 22.66 -8.14 -12.21
CA ASN A 483 22.99 -6.96 -11.43
C ASN A 483 24.49 -6.77 -11.30
N GLY A 484 25.24 -7.83 -11.00
CA GLY A 484 26.70 -7.77 -10.91
C GLY A 484 27.33 -7.22 -12.19
N ARG A 485 26.91 -7.73 -13.36
CA ARG A 485 27.38 -7.26 -14.66
C ARG A 485 27.04 -5.79 -14.93
N ILE A 486 25.78 -5.40 -14.75
CA ILE A 486 25.32 -4.03 -15.03
C ILE A 486 25.89 -3.03 -14.01
N GLY A 487 25.97 -3.42 -12.74
CA GLY A 487 26.57 -2.62 -11.68
C GLY A 487 28.06 -2.38 -11.89
N GLN A 488 28.81 -3.41 -12.30
CA GLN A 488 30.21 -3.27 -12.67
C GLN A 488 30.38 -2.31 -13.86
N LEU A 489 29.60 -2.48 -14.92
CA LEU A 489 29.58 -1.57 -16.07
C LEU A 489 29.33 -0.13 -15.65
N LEU A 490 28.29 0.10 -14.84
CA LEU A 490 27.95 1.44 -14.35
C LEU A 490 29.09 2.03 -13.52
N ASN A 491 29.68 1.29 -12.59
CA ASN A 491 30.82 1.74 -11.78
C ASN A 491 32.02 2.10 -12.66
N GLU A 492 32.40 1.23 -13.60
CA GLU A 492 33.54 1.46 -14.51
C GLU A 492 33.31 2.66 -15.42
N ALA A 493 32.12 2.80 -16.00
CA ALA A 493 31.82 3.89 -16.94
C ALA A 493 31.68 5.25 -16.25
N THR A 494 31.28 5.29 -14.98
CA THR A 494 31.00 6.55 -14.24
C THR A 494 32.05 6.89 -13.18
N GLY A 495 33.01 6.01 -12.95
CA GLY A 495 34.03 6.15 -11.90
C GLY A 495 33.46 6.10 -10.48
N GLN A 496 32.30 5.47 -10.29
CA GLN A 496 31.66 5.32 -8.99
C GLN A 496 31.97 3.96 -8.35
N ASP A 497 31.65 3.82 -7.06
CA ASP A 497 31.69 2.57 -6.31
C ASP A 497 30.37 2.38 -5.55
N LEU A 498 29.30 2.15 -6.31
CA LEU A 498 27.96 1.93 -5.78
C LEU A 498 27.60 0.45 -5.82
N ALA A 499 26.79 0.04 -4.83
CA ALA A 499 26.21 -1.29 -4.82
C ALA A 499 25.33 -1.52 -6.06
N ALA A 500 25.36 -2.73 -6.61
CA ALA A 500 24.62 -3.14 -7.79
C ALA A 500 23.11 -3.35 -7.51
N ASN A 501 22.43 -2.31 -7.03
CA ASN A 501 20.99 -2.29 -6.80
C ASN A 501 20.34 -1.05 -7.42
N PRO A 502 19.04 -1.11 -7.77
CA PRO A 502 18.35 -0.02 -8.45
C PRO A 502 18.34 1.28 -7.66
N SER A 503 18.10 1.19 -6.34
CA SER A 503 17.89 2.37 -5.48
C SER A 503 19.15 3.24 -5.37
N ALA A 504 20.32 2.63 -5.17
CA ALA A 504 21.58 3.36 -5.07
C ALA A 504 21.89 4.13 -6.37
N TRP A 505 21.78 3.44 -7.51
CA TRP A 505 22.05 4.04 -8.81
C TRP A 505 21.00 5.06 -9.24
N GLN A 506 19.72 4.82 -8.93
CA GLN A 506 18.66 5.78 -9.20
C GLN A 506 18.77 7.02 -8.31
N GLY A 507 19.24 6.86 -7.06
CA GLY A 507 19.71 7.91 -6.18
C GLY A 507 20.69 8.85 -6.88
N TRP A 508 21.87 8.28 -7.17
CA TRP A 508 22.96 8.98 -7.82
C TRP A 508 22.55 9.62 -9.15
N TRP A 509 21.75 8.92 -9.96
CA TRP A 509 21.29 9.43 -11.24
C TRP A 509 20.44 10.70 -11.14
N ILE A 510 19.50 10.71 -10.19
CA ILE A 510 18.63 11.85 -9.96
C ILE A 510 19.44 13.06 -9.47
N ASP A 511 20.49 12.82 -8.68
CA ASP A 511 21.43 13.86 -8.26
C ASP A 511 22.17 14.46 -9.46
N GLN A 512 22.60 13.64 -10.43
CA GLN A 512 23.22 14.13 -11.69
C GLN A 512 22.28 15.03 -12.50
N LEU A 513 20.96 14.80 -12.41
CA LEU A 513 19.95 15.63 -13.07
C LEU A 513 19.64 16.94 -12.31
N GLY A 514 20.23 17.13 -11.12
CA GLY A 514 20.03 18.33 -10.29
C GLY A 514 18.70 18.36 -9.54
N TYR A 515 17.99 17.22 -9.45
CA TYR A 515 16.77 17.12 -8.65
C TYR A 515 17.12 16.69 -7.22
N ALA A 516 16.68 17.46 -6.23
CA ALA A 516 16.77 17.01 -4.84
C ALA A 516 15.86 15.80 -4.61
N GLN A 517 16.45 14.62 -4.40
CA GLN A 517 15.77 13.43 -3.90
C GLN A 517 15.01 13.78 -2.62
N LYS A 518 13.68 13.73 -2.65
CA LYS A 518 12.89 13.65 -1.42
C LYS A 518 12.86 12.19 -0.97
N PRO A 519 13.11 11.88 0.31
CA PRO A 519 13.01 10.52 0.80
C PRO A 519 11.61 9.96 0.48
N ARG A 520 11.58 8.87 -0.27
CA ARG A 520 10.35 8.15 -0.56
C ARG A 520 9.97 7.40 0.71
N TYR A 521 8.93 7.86 1.40
CA TYR A 521 8.35 7.14 2.51
C TYR A 521 7.68 5.86 1.96
N GLU A 522 8.25 4.70 2.26
CA GLU A 522 7.60 3.42 1.94
C GLU A 522 6.38 3.25 2.85
N GLN A 523 5.20 3.46 2.27
CA GLN A 523 3.93 3.04 2.87
C GLN A 523 3.97 1.50 3.06
N PRO A 524 3.48 0.96 4.20
CA PRO A 524 3.45 -0.47 4.41
C PRO A 524 2.61 -1.14 3.32
N LYS A 525 3.26 -1.99 2.51
CA LYS A 525 2.63 -2.69 1.39
C LYS A 525 1.55 -3.65 1.93
N PRO A 526 0.35 -3.70 1.32
CA PRO A 526 -0.68 -4.65 1.73
C PRO A 526 -0.18 -6.09 1.53
N THR A 527 -0.40 -6.95 2.51
CA THR A 527 -0.10 -8.39 2.41
C THR A 527 -1.37 -9.14 1.99
N TYR A 528 -1.30 -9.79 0.83
CA TYR A 528 -2.35 -10.67 0.34
C TYR A 528 -2.07 -12.11 0.78
N VAL A 529 -3.05 -12.76 1.38
CA VAL A 529 -2.92 -14.15 1.83
C VAL A 529 -3.43 -15.08 0.73
N GLU A 530 -2.56 -15.97 0.25
CA GLU A 530 -2.90 -17.04 -0.69
C GLU A 530 -2.90 -18.36 0.09
N VAL A 531 -4.00 -19.09 0.07
CA VAL A 531 -4.09 -20.38 0.77
C VAL A 531 -3.85 -21.51 -0.23
N VAL A 532 -2.80 -22.28 0.00
CA VAL A 532 -2.52 -23.53 -0.69
C VAL A 532 -2.92 -24.66 0.23
N SER A 533 -4.06 -25.29 -0.09
CA SER A 533 -4.59 -26.42 0.67
C SER A 533 -4.70 -27.65 -0.22
N ARG A 534 -4.67 -28.82 0.40
CA ARG A 534 -5.00 -30.09 -0.24
C ARG A 534 -6.28 -30.61 0.40
N PRO A 535 -7.46 -30.31 -0.19
CA PRO A 535 -8.71 -30.81 0.34
C PRO A 535 -8.70 -32.34 0.28
N LEU A 536 -8.92 -32.98 1.42
CA LEU A 536 -9.18 -34.41 1.51
C LEU A 536 -10.69 -34.65 1.38
N PRO A 537 -11.13 -35.85 0.95
CA PRO A 537 -12.54 -36.19 1.01
C PRO A 537 -13.06 -36.02 2.44
N PRO A 538 -14.30 -35.52 2.64
CA PRO A 538 -14.85 -35.36 3.97
C PRO A 538 -14.95 -36.72 4.67
N VAL A 539 -14.27 -36.84 5.81
CA VAL A 539 -14.50 -37.96 6.73
C VAL A 539 -15.86 -37.72 7.39
N ALA A 540 -16.82 -38.62 7.21
CA ALA A 540 -18.17 -38.44 7.72
C ALA A 540 -18.18 -38.24 9.25
N GLY A 541 -18.60 -37.06 9.73
CA GLY A 541 -18.90 -36.78 11.15
C GLY A 541 -18.16 -35.65 11.86
N PHE A 542 -17.65 -34.60 11.18
CA PHE A 542 -16.93 -33.49 11.83
C PHE A 542 -17.41 -32.09 11.38
N GLU A 543 -17.65 -31.19 12.35
CA GLU A 543 -17.96 -29.75 12.16
C GLU A 543 -16.92 -28.90 12.90
N ASP A 544 -16.45 -27.80 12.29
CA ASP A 544 -15.46 -26.85 12.84
C ASP A 544 -16.02 -25.42 12.84
N ASN A 545 -15.86 -24.68 13.96
CA ASN A 545 -16.23 -23.27 14.10
C ASN A 545 -15.00 -22.43 14.53
N GLU A 546 -14.66 -21.37 13.80
CA GLU A 546 -13.45 -20.52 13.93
C GLU A 546 -13.59 -19.30 14.89
N ASN A 547 -12.46 -18.80 15.45
CA ASN A 547 -12.33 -17.56 16.26
C ASN A 547 -11.36 -16.54 15.60
N GLY A 548 -11.71 -15.24 15.62
CA GLY A 548 -11.05 -14.15 14.88
C GLY A 548 -10.19 -13.13 15.67
N TYR A 549 -9.44 -12.31 14.94
CA TYR A 549 -8.53 -11.24 15.41
C TYR A 549 -9.06 -9.81 15.11
N VAL A 550 -8.81 -8.82 15.99
CA VAL A 550 -9.24 -7.39 15.87
C VAL A 550 -8.12 -6.49 15.31
N ARG A 551 -8.44 -5.56 14.38
CA ARG A 551 -7.54 -4.56 13.75
C ARG A 551 -7.60 -3.17 14.42
N ARG A 552 -6.51 -2.37 14.32
CA ARG A 552 -6.40 -0.96 14.78
C ARG A 552 -6.61 0.04 13.61
N ILE A 553 -7.36 1.14 13.80
CA ILE A 553 -7.84 2.05 12.72
C ILE A 553 -7.73 3.55 13.12
N SER A 554 -7.44 4.44 12.16
CA SER A 554 -7.47 5.92 12.28
C SER A 554 -8.70 6.51 11.55
N CYS A 555 -9.75 6.87 12.29
CA CYS A 555 -11.03 7.36 11.76
C CYS A 555 -11.81 8.24 12.78
N PHE A 556 -12.94 8.79 12.35
CA PHE A 556 -13.94 9.51 13.14
C PHE A 556 -15.26 8.75 13.25
N GLY A 557 -16.01 8.96 14.33
CA GLY A 557 -17.38 8.43 14.45
C GLY A 557 -18.36 9.06 13.44
N ALA A 558 -19.45 8.35 13.15
CA ALA A 558 -20.57 8.89 12.37
C ALA A 558 -21.08 10.22 12.95
N GLY A 559 -21.59 11.10 12.10
CA GLY A 559 -22.10 12.42 12.46
C GLY A 559 -21.01 13.49 12.63
N THR A 560 -19.73 13.14 12.48
CA THR A 560 -18.63 14.11 12.55
C THR A 560 -18.81 15.17 11.47
N PRO A 561 -18.98 16.46 11.81
CA PRO A 561 -19.15 17.52 10.82
C PRO A 561 -17.86 17.75 10.05
N VAL A 562 -17.93 17.90 8.73
CA VAL A 562 -16.81 18.18 7.83
C VAL A 562 -17.12 19.43 7.01
N HIS A 563 -16.17 20.37 6.91
CA HIS A 563 -16.33 21.56 6.07
C HIS A 563 -16.14 21.20 4.58
N THR A 564 -17.21 21.32 3.78
CA THR A 564 -17.17 21.10 2.33
C THR A 564 -17.44 22.39 1.55
N LEU A 565 -17.22 22.35 0.23
CA LEU A 565 -17.60 23.44 -0.67
C LEU A 565 -19.11 23.74 -0.62
N ALA A 566 -19.93 22.73 -0.30
CA ALA A 566 -21.37 22.85 -0.13
C ALA A 566 -21.78 23.20 1.31
N GLY A 567 -20.83 23.53 2.19
CA GLY A 567 -21.05 23.80 3.61
C GLY A 567 -20.75 22.58 4.50
N ILE A 568 -21.12 22.67 5.78
CA ILE A 568 -20.82 21.61 6.75
C ILE A 568 -21.74 20.40 6.50
N GLN A 569 -21.17 19.21 6.37
CA GLN A 569 -21.88 17.94 6.15
C GLN A 569 -21.33 16.84 7.06
N PRO A 570 -22.13 15.86 7.50
CA PRO A 570 -21.63 14.74 8.30
C PRO A 570 -20.75 13.80 7.45
N ILE A 571 -19.66 13.29 8.03
CA ILE A 571 -18.61 12.54 7.32
C ILE A 571 -19.12 11.31 6.54
N GLU A 572 -20.14 10.61 7.06
CA GLU A 572 -20.72 9.42 6.44
C GLU A 572 -21.52 9.72 5.16
N SER A 573 -21.93 10.98 4.97
CA SER A 573 -22.70 11.44 3.81
C SER A 573 -21.82 11.84 2.62
N LEU A 574 -20.51 11.96 2.83
CA LEU A 574 -19.56 12.39 1.80
C LEU A 574 -19.27 11.25 0.80
N ASN A 575 -18.97 11.63 -0.44
CA ASN A 575 -18.62 10.71 -1.53
C ASN A 575 -17.34 11.16 -2.23
N GLU A 576 -16.72 10.26 -2.97
CA GLU A 576 -15.55 10.57 -3.80
C GLU A 576 -15.83 11.75 -4.75
N GLY A 577 -14.86 12.65 -4.83
CA GLY A 577 -14.88 13.89 -5.60
C GLY A 577 -15.71 15.04 -5.02
N ASP A 578 -16.42 14.84 -3.91
CA ASP A 578 -16.88 15.98 -3.10
C ASP A 578 -15.67 16.78 -2.64
N ARG A 579 -15.81 18.10 -2.52
CA ARG A 579 -14.66 18.96 -2.20
C ARG A 579 -14.70 19.40 -0.76
N VAL A 580 -13.67 19.03 -0.01
CA VAL A 580 -13.47 19.41 1.40
C VAL A 580 -12.53 20.60 1.50
N LEU A 581 -12.70 21.40 2.55
CA LEU A 581 -11.81 22.50 2.83
C LEU A 581 -10.49 21.95 3.40
N THR A 582 -9.36 22.42 2.87
CA THR A 582 -7.99 22.03 3.24
C THR A 582 -7.14 23.25 3.57
N GLN A 583 -5.99 23.05 4.22
CA GLN A 583 -5.02 24.10 4.51
C GLN A 583 -3.61 23.68 4.11
N ASN A 584 -3.11 24.26 3.02
CA ASN A 584 -1.78 23.97 2.52
C ASN A 584 -0.69 24.31 3.55
N LEU A 585 -0.06 23.28 4.12
CA LEU A 585 0.91 23.38 5.22
C LEU A 585 2.21 24.12 4.86
N LYS A 586 2.45 24.46 3.59
CA LYS A 586 3.64 25.24 3.16
C LYS A 586 3.33 26.72 3.01
N THR A 587 2.15 27.03 2.50
CA THR A 587 1.76 28.40 2.13
C THR A 587 0.72 29.01 3.06
N GLY A 588 0.16 28.20 3.97
CA GLY A 588 -0.96 28.53 4.85
C GLY A 588 -2.28 28.79 4.11
N ALA A 589 -2.31 28.61 2.80
CA ALA A 589 -3.47 28.89 1.96
C ALA A 589 -4.61 27.91 2.25
N LEU A 590 -5.82 28.41 2.38
CA LEU A 590 -7.02 27.57 2.38
C LEU A 590 -7.41 27.24 0.94
N GLY A 591 -7.90 26.02 0.71
CA GLY A 591 -8.33 25.53 -0.59
C GLY A 591 -9.49 24.54 -0.48
N TYR A 592 -10.08 24.19 -1.63
CA TYR A 592 -11.08 23.13 -1.71
C TYR A 592 -10.55 22.00 -2.58
N GLN A 593 -10.30 20.85 -1.97
CA GLN A 593 -9.71 19.68 -2.64
C GLN A 593 -10.71 18.53 -2.73
N PRO A 594 -10.72 17.77 -3.83
CA PRO A 594 -11.57 16.61 -3.95
C PRO A 594 -11.15 15.50 -3.00
N ILE A 595 -12.16 14.85 -2.41
CA ILE A 595 -12.00 13.56 -1.73
C ILE A 595 -11.63 12.53 -2.80
N LEU A 596 -10.55 11.81 -2.59
CA LEU A 596 -10.08 10.75 -3.47
C LEU A 596 -10.72 9.40 -3.13
N VAL A 597 -10.88 9.13 -1.83
CA VAL A 597 -11.46 7.89 -1.28
C VAL A 597 -12.23 8.19 -0.01
N VAL A 598 -13.40 7.60 0.17
CA VAL A 598 -14.14 7.59 1.45
C VAL A 598 -13.95 6.24 2.13
N HIS A 599 -13.25 6.22 3.26
CA HIS A 599 -13.07 5.01 4.07
C HIS A 599 -14.28 4.80 4.98
N ARG A 600 -14.96 3.67 4.81
CA ARG A 600 -16.09 3.24 5.66
C ARG A 600 -15.66 1.98 6.40
N ASN A 601 -15.30 2.12 7.67
CA ASN A 601 -14.71 1.06 8.47
C ASN A 601 -15.69 0.47 9.50
N PRO A 602 -15.54 -0.82 9.86
CA PRO A 602 -16.37 -1.46 10.88
C PRO A 602 -16.31 -0.76 12.25
N PRO A 603 -17.30 -1.00 13.13
CA PRO A 603 -17.33 -0.39 14.45
C PRO A 603 -16.02 -0.59 15.23
N SER A 604 -15.47 0.50 15.76
CA SER A 604 -14.18 0.53 16.47
C SER A 604 -14.26 1.37 17.75
N PRO A 605 -13.44 1.10 18.80
CA PRO A 605 -13.37 1.96 19.99
C PRO A 605 -12.98 3.40 19.64
N THR A 606 -13.69 4.37 20.22
CA THR A 606 -13.49 5.80 19.95
C THR A 606 -13.28 6.62 21.23
N TYR A 607 -12.93 7.90 21.08
CA TYR A 607 -12.75 8.88 22.12
C TYR A 607 -13.57 10.12 21.82
N ARG A 608 -14.13 10.69 22.88
CA ARG A 608 -14.83 11.97 22.89
C ARG A 608 -13.83 13.06 23.23
N ILE A 609 -13.53 13.93 22.27
CA ILE A 609 -12.61 15.05 22.45
C ILE A 609 -13.42 16.34 22.53
N ALA A 610 -13.40 17.00 23.69
CA ALA A 610 -14.06 18.29 23.90
C ALA A 610 -13.13 19.42 23.45
N LEU A 611 -13.48 20.09 22.35
CA LEU A 611 -12.75 21.21 21.76
C LEU A 611 -13.56 22.50 21.95
N GLY A 612 -13.23 23.30 22.96
CA GLY A 612 -14.04 24.47 23.30
C GLY A 612 -15.46 24.06 23.70
N ASP A 613 -16.47 24.53 22.97
CA ASP A 613 -17.89 24.26 23.26
C ASP A 613 -18.49 23.17 22.36
N GLU A 614 -17.64 22.43 21.66
CA GLU A 614 -18.05 21.29 20.85
C GLU A 614 -17.26 20.03 21.15
N THR A 615 -17.75 18.92 20.60
CA THR A 615 -17.22 17.60 20.83
C THR A 615 -17.06 16.87 19.50
N VAL A 616 -15.88 16.28 19.28
CA VAL A 616 -15.58 15.45 18.11
C VAL A 616 -15.31 14.02 18.58
N ILE A 617 -15.85 13.03 17.87
CA ILE A 617 -15.61 11.62 18.20
C ILE A 617 -14.56 11.04 17.26
N SER A 618 -13.42 10.65 17.82
CA SER A 618 -12.23 10.24 17.07
C SER A 618 -11.66 8.93 17.58
N SER A 619 -11.08 8.13 16.70
CA SER A 619 -10.23 6.99 17.08
C SER A 619 -8.93 7.45 17.76
N HIS A 620 -8.25 6.48 18.39
CA HIS A 620 -7.05 6.69 19.20
C HIS A 620 -5.84 7.30 18.45
N PHE A 621 -5.74 7.05 17.14
CA PHE A 621 -4.57 7.40 16.34
C PHE A 621 -4.79 8.52 15.35
N HIS A 622 -6.01 9.08 15.29
CA HIS A 622 -6.31 10.18 14.39
C HIS A 622 -5.51 11.42 14.80
N ARG A 623 -5.07 12.24 13.83
CA ARG A 623 -4.16 13.35 14.11
C ARG A 623 -4.83 14.70 13.98
N PHE A 624 -4.55 15.56 14.96
CA PHE A 624 -4.98 16.95 15.02
C PHE A 624 -3.75 17.86 14.91
N TRP A 625 -3.91 19.02 14.28
CA TRP A 625 -2.84 20.01 14.22
C TRP A 625 -2.77 20.82 15.51
N LYS A 626 -1.75 20.56 16.33
CA LYS A 626 -1.43 21.34 17.53
C LYS A 626 -0.69 22.61 17.14
N ALA A 627 -1.19 23.76 17.55
CA ALA A 627 -0.68 25.08 17.14
C ALA A 627 0.82 25.22 17.42
N GLY A 628 1.59 25.59 16.40
CA GLY A 628 3.04 25.77 16.49
C GLY A 628 3.86 24.50 16.78
N GLN A 629 3.22 23.32 16.84
CA GLN A 629 3.89 22.02 17.04
C GLN A 629 3.62 21.02 15.90
N GLY A 630 2.54 21.20 15.14
CA GLY A 630 2.17 20.32 14.03
C GLY A 630 1.30 19.14 14.45
N TRP A 631 1.41 18.03 13.73
CA TRP A 631 0.52 16.86 13.91
C TRP A 631 0.75 16.10 15.21
N VAL A 632 -0.28 15.98 16.04
CA VAL A 632 -0.30 15.19 17.28
C VAL A 632 -1.46 14.20 17.23
N MET A 633 -1.25 12.96 17.71
CA MET A 633 -2.32 11.96 17.76
C MET A 633 -3.35 12.34 18.83
N ALA A 634 -4.60 11.96 18.62
CA ALA A 634 -5.71 12.19 19.53
C ALA A 634 -5.41 11.74 20.97
N ARG A 635 -4.74 10.59 21.13
CA ARG A 635 -4.30 10.07 22.43
C ARG A 635 -3.19 10.87 23.13
N ASP A 636 -2.45 11.66 22.36
CA ASP A 636 -1.28 12.42 22.82
C ASP A 636 -1.64 13.90 23.06
N LEU A 637 -2.88 14.30 22.76
CA LEU A 637 -3.43 15.59 23.17
C LEU A 637 -3.69 15.59 24.69
N ALA A 638 -3.58 16.76 25.31
CA ALA A 638 -3.90 16.94 26.73
C ALA A 638 -4.83 18.16 26.95
N PRO A 639 -5.65 18.18 28.02
CA PRO A 639 -6.37 19.38 28.42
C PRO A 639 -5.45 20.60 28.52
N GLY A 640 -5.86 21.71 27.90
CA GLY A 640 -5.05 22.93 27.79
C GLY A 640 -4.32 23.09 26.45
N ASP A 641 -4.10 22.01 25.70
CA ASP A 641 -3.53 22.08 24.35
C ASP A 641 -4.42 22.91 23.42
N THR A 642 -3.80 23.55 22.42
CA THR A 642 -4.51 24.33 21.40
C THR A 642 -4.40 23.67 20.03
N VAL A 643 -5.56 23.43 19.42
CA VAL A 643 -5.72 22.86 18.08
C VAL A 643 -6.02 23.97 17.10
N ARG A 644 -5.39 23.94 15.92
CA ARG A 644 -5.65 24.90 14.83
C ARG A 644 -7.06 24.72 14.30
N THR A 645 -7.78 25.83 14.17
CA THR A 645 -9.12 25.88 13.59
C THR A 645 -9.22 26.80 12.38
N LEU A 646 -10.39 26.86 11.74
CA LEU A 646 -10.66 27.77 10.64
C LEU A 646 -10.49 29.23 11.10
N GLY A 647 -9.34 29.81 10.78
CA GLY A 647 -9.00 31.19 11.10
C GLY A 647 -8.68 31.49 12.57
N GLY A 648 -8.42 30.46 13.41
CA GLY A 648 -8.16 30.63 14.83
C GLY A 648 -7.58 29.41 15.53
N LEU A 649 -7.78 29.31 16.85
CA LEU A 649 -7.37 28.20 17.72
C LEU A 649 -8.52 27.79 18.64
N VAL A 650 -8.59 26.51 19.00
CA VAL A 650 -9.50 25.97 20.01
C VAL A 650 -8.75 25.22 21.09
N ARG A 651 -9.15 25.36 22.36
CA ARG A 651 -8.53 24.66 23.49
C ARG A 651 -9.19 23.30 23.73
N VAL A 652 -8.36 22.27 23.93
CA VAL A 652 -8.79 20.95 24.39
C VAL A 652 -9.23 21.04 25.85
N LYS A 653 -10.49 20.68 26.15
CA LYS A 653 -11.04 20.63 27.53
C LYS A 653 -10.91 19.25 28.16
N SER A 654 -11.23 18.18 27.42
CA SER A 654 -11.12 16.79 27.87
C SER A 654 -10.98 15.81 26.71
N ILE A 655 -10.49 14.60 27.02
CA ILE A 655 -10.38 13.46 26.10
C ILE A 655 -10.81 12.21 26.87
N ASP A 656 -12.02 11.74 26.58
CA ASP A 656 -12.66 10.66 27.34
C ASP A 656 -12.94 9.46 26.43
N PRO A 657 -12.82 8.20 26.89
CA PRO A 657 -13.26 7.05 26.10
C PRO A 657 -14.73 7.16 25.68
N SER A 658 -15.08 6.62 24.52
CA SER A 658 -16.43 6.63 23.97
C SER A 658 -16.78 5.29 23.32
N ASP A 659 -18.02 5.18 22.85
CA ASP A 659 -18.62 3.92 22.40
C ASP A 659 -17.94 3.36 21.14
N VAL A 660 -18.05 2.05 20.97
CA VAL A 660 -17.70 1.36 19.74
C VAL A 660 -18.77 1.67 18.69
N GLN A 661 -18.41 2.32 17.60
CA GLN A 661 -19.35 2.75 16.56
C GLN A 661 -18.70 2.73 15.18
N PRO A 662 -19.47 2.68 14.08
CA PRO A 662 -18.94 2.79 12.72
C PRO A 662 -18.07 4.04 12.58
N VAL A 663 -16.94 3.90 11.88
CA VAL A 663 -15.97 4.98 11.75
C VAL A 663 -15.61 5.28 10.29
N PHE A 664 -15.33 6.54 10.01
CA PHE A 664 -15.12 7.08 8.68
C PHE A 664 -13.80 7.86 8.61
N ASN A 665 -13.15 7.86 7.46
CA ASN A 665 -12.03 8.75 7.17
C ASN A 665 -11.98 9.07 5.67
N LEU A 666 -11.18 10.05 5.27
CA LEU A 666 -11.07 10.51 3.90
C LEU A 666 -9.60 10.39 3.44
N ASP A 667 -9.39 10.15 2.14
CA ASP A 667 -8.14 10.51 1.45
C ASP A 667 -8.41 11.80 0.67
N VAL A 668 -7.58 12.83 0.84
CA VAL A 668 -7.82 14.15 0.24
C VAL A 668 -6.67 14.53 -0.68
N ALA A 669 -6.99 15.09 -1.85
CA ALA A 669 -5.96 15.46 -2.83
C ALA A 669 -5.03 16.58 -2.32
N ASP A 670 -3.77 16.54 -2.78
CA ASP A 670 -2.69 17.50 -2.58
C ASP A 670 -2.21 17.74 -1.14
N ASP A 671 -3.09 18.19 -0.24
CA ASP A 671 -2.74 18.70 1.10
C ASP A 671 -2.82 17.64 2.21
N ALA A 672 -3.54 16.53 1.97
CA ALA A 672 -3.73 15.42 2.92
C ALA A 672 -4.30 15.82 4.30
N ASP A 673 -5.08 16.89 4.34
CA ASP A 673 -5.78 17.38 5.52
C ASP A 673 -7.22 17.79 5.19
N PHE A 674 -8.03 17.98 6.22
CA PHE A 674 -9.36 18.56 6.12
C PHE A 674 -9.81 19.14 7.46
N PHE A 675 -10.95 19.83 7.48
CA PHE A 675 -11.50 20.46 8.67
C PHE A 675 -12.75 19.75 9.21
N VAL A 676 -12.74 19.43 10.50
CA VAL A 676 -13.86 18.76 11.21
C VAL A 676 -14.41 19.57 12.38
N GLY A 677 -15.68 19.33 12.75
CA GLY A 677 -16.40 20.12 13.76
C GLY A 677 -16.90 21.44 13.19
N ARG A 678 -17.70 22.18 13.97
CA ARG A 678 -18.28 23.48 13.60
C ARG A 678 -17.26 24.61 13.62
N GLN A 679 -16.26 24.53 14.49
CA GLN A 679 -15.16 25.50 14.49
C GLN A 679 -14.11 25.16 13.41
N GLY A 680 -14.20 23.98 12.78
CA GLY A 680 -13.28 23.50 11.77
C GLY A 680 -11.89 23.25 12.36
N ALA A 681 -11.72 22.22 13.18
CA ALA A 681 -10.42 21.74 13.65
C ALA A 681 -9.66 21.06 12.50
N LEU A 682 -8.40 21.44 12.31
CA LEU A 682 -7.54 20.88 11.26
C LEU A 682 -7.07 19.48 11.64
N VAL A 683 -7.43 18.50 10.80
CA VAL A 683 -7.15 17.09 11.00
C VAL A 683 -6.53 16.48 9.77
N HIS A 684 -5.80 15.40 9.96
CA HIS A 684 -5.11 14.71 8.87
C HIS A 684 -6.03 13.70 8.20
N ASP A 685 -5.84 13.48 6.90
CA ASP A 685 -6.51 12.43 6.16
C ASP A 685 -6.02 11.01 6.58
N ASN A 686 -6.47 9.95 5.90
CA ASN A 686 -6.10 8.58 6.26
C ASN A 686 -4.66 8.18 5.88
N THR A 687 -3.86 9.11 5.38
CA THR A 687 -2.42 8.91 5.12
C THR A 687 -1.58 9.24 6.36
N LEU A 688 -0.25 9.11 6.28
CA LEU A 688 0.66 9.41 7.40
C LEU A 688 1.35 10.77 7.18
N PRO A 689 1.30 11.71 8.15
CA PRO A 689 1.93 13.00 7.99
C PRO A 689 3.45 12.95 8.07
N ALA A 690 4.10 13.93 7.42
CA ALA A 690 5.51 14.20 7.61
C ALA A 690 5.77 14.81 9.00
N LEU A 691 6.25 13.99 9.95
CA LEU A 691 6.46 14.38 11.37
C LEU A 691 7.59 15.41 11.61
N ARG A 692 8.32 15.86 10.58
CA ARG A 692 9.45 16.81 10.68
C ARG A 692 9.22 18.12 9.92
N GLN A 693 7.97 18.52 9.71
CA GLN A 693 7.67 19.78 9.04
C GLN A 693 7.71 20.95 10.03
N ALA A 694 8.34 22.07 9.66
CA ALA A 694 8.23 23.31 10.40
C ALA A 694 6.76 23.80 10.35
N PRO A 695 6.07 23.97 11.49
CA PRO A 695 4.68 24.39 11.49
C PRO A 695 4.54 25.77 10.83
N PHE A 696 3.63 25.90 9.86
CA PHE A 696 3.39 27.18 9.17
C PHE A 696 2.89 28.29 10.12
N ASP A 697 2.40 27.88 11.29
CA ASP A 697 1.85 28.72 12.33
C ASP A 697 2.72 28.76 13.60
N ALA A 698 4.00 28.37 13.51
CA ALA A 698 4.93 28.50 14.62
C ALA A 698 5.15 29.99 14.98
N PRO A 699 4.84 30.42 16.22
CA PRO A 699 5.13 31.78 16.65
C PRO A 699 6.65 31.98 16.76
N PRO A 700 7.17 33.20 16.51
CA PRO A 700 8.58 33.49 16.75
C PRO A 700 8.92 33.32 18.23
N SER A 701 10.06 32.68 18.51
CA SER A 701 10.54 32.39 19.88
C SER A 701 10.93 33.64 20.68
N SER A 702 11.22 34.75 20.00
CA SER A 702 11.32 36.08 20.60
C SER A 702 10.94 37.16 19.59
N LEU A 703 10.45 38.30 20.07
CA LEU A 703 10.13 39.47 19.24
C LEU A 703 11.37 40.30 18.85
N LYS A 704 12.58 39.88 19.26
CA LYS A 704 13.85 40.60 19.09
C LYS A 704 14.69 40.04 17.93
N THR A 705 14.22 40.06 16.69
CA THR A 705 15.12 39.91 15.52
C THR A 705 14.43 40.35 14.22
N SER A 706 14.82 41.51 13.70
CA SER A 706 14.94 41.74 12.25
C SER A 706 15.63 43.09 11.97
N THR A 707 16.96 43.09 11.98
CA THR A 707 17.76 43.89 11.06
C THR A 707 18.90 42.98 10.57
N ALA A 708 19.09 42.93 9.24
CA ALA A 708 20.01 42.08 8.45
C ALA A 708 19.53 40.61 8.23
N ALA A 709 19.53 40.04 7.02
CA ALA A 709 20.31 40.34 5.82
C ALA A 709 19.49 40.15 4.52
N ALA A 710 19.39 41.22 3.74
CA ALA A 710 19.39 41.13 2.29
C ALA A 710 20.85 41.09 1.83
N SER A 711 21.12 40.35 0.75
CA SER A 711 22.37 40.24 -0.02
C SER A 711 23.18 38.98 0.25
N LEU A 712 23.09 38.03 -0.69
CA LEU A 712 24.21 37.46 -1.45
C LEU A 712 23.66 36.43 -2.44
N VAL A 713 23.35 36.92 -3.64
CA VAL A 713 23.58 36.14 -4.86
C VAL A 713 24.94 36.57 -5.39
N PRO A 714 25.81 35.65 -5.79
CA PRO A 714 26.69 35.93 -6.92
C PRO A 714 26.50 34.91 -8.04
N ARG A 715 26.89 35.39 -9.23
CA ARG A 715 26.88 34.76 -10.54
C ARG A 715 27.55 33.39 -10.59
#